data_AF-A0A8T5IG65-F1
#
_entry.id   AF-A0A8T5IG65-F1
#
_cell.length_a   1.000
_cell.length_b   1.000
_cell.length_c   1.000
_cell.angle_alpha   90.00
_cell.angle_beta   90.00
_cell.angle_gamma   90.00
#
_symmetry.space_group_name_H-M   'P 1'
#
loop_
_entity.id
_entity.type
_entity.pdbx_description
1 polymer ?
#
loop_
_entity_poly.entity_id
_entity_poly.type
_entity_poly.pdbx_seq_one_letter_code
_entity_poly.pdbx_strand_id
1 'polypeptide(L)'
;TGSGKTVMAKTLIEEATLAGIPSLILDPQGDLARLALGVDAKDLKGQGGDVKRSKALMEKAEVRIWTPLRSKGLPICIDPFVSPPAELDVEEAITAWDMVAAGFTGLADYDVEKAQGKQVKPYIYEILVHGARLGLPLDNFAKLAKVIRNPHASFLKLLHPEAFEAAEEDEDEAIEMPTWEEVMEEHNLPHYEDMLPKSTRGELSRRIAAYNSGVSQLLFANGTPLDIDTFCTPCTEGKVPVNILYLNTIQDDAQKQYLVQEIARELYDWMLTQQPAEGELKLLFFMDEVAPYLPPVRNPPAKELIKLIFKQARKYGVACVLATQNVSDVDYKILAQANTTFIGRFTLPQDIDKVKHLLKESGGDLELIKELPNLGPGQFQLVSPDVDTKPIPIQCRWLYTDHGAPLSEDQVEKITSDEIREWASGRSRTATRDGAAAATAALGGVGSGAAGKGGRGGGVVSNARLTKDVGGMAAAAHGVVDDSAFEVRLMGGLAVLKDGRDPLYVMQALTNMVSGVVLGWAMIAVLLGWQNGDIDWWWMAVAFVITVTVGLVIGLEMFLSHDATLQKKISRFARSIQYILATWLWIVLIWQNKNDNIDMGWGAILLEMSVVWVTLFIVVEWINRFKLGKLEFKKGISILSTLKQNIVSVSTTLTGMQFNEMKASSKQVMAGIRWVLDFCTLLLLSALVVIGWINNGALADGLSDIGGEQMVLKPALWLGSLYLLIFLSETWLRLKENTTAK
;
A
#
# COMPACT_ATOMS: atom_id res chain seq x y z
N THR A 1 15.13 24.44 -5.78
CA THR A 1 14.34 25.56 -6.33
C THR A 1 15.24 26.59 -6.99
N GLY A 2 14.79 27.25 -8.07
CA GLY A 2 15.52 28.38 -8.68
C GLY A 2 16.69 28.05 -9.62
N SER A 3 16.96 26.77 -9.92
CA SER A 3 18.00 26.35 -10.88
C SER A 3 17.58 26.49 -12.35
N GLY A 4 16.29 26.71 -12.62
CA GLY A 4 15.74 26.73 -13.99
C GLY A 4 15.12 25.41 -14.46
N LYS A 5 14.83 24.45 -13.56
CA LYS A 5 14.17 23.16 -13.87
C LYS A 5 13.00 23.32 -14.84
N THR A 6 12.01 24.14 -14.47
CA THR A 6 10.79 24.36 -15.27
C THR A 6 11.10 24.98 -16.63
N VAL A 7 12.10 25.86 -16.71
CA VAL A 7 12.54 26.47 -17.97
C VAL A 7 13.17 25.40 -18.87
N MET A 8 14.00 24.53 -18.32
CA MET A 8 14.59 23.42 -19.07
C MET A 8 13.54 22.41 -19.54
N ALA A 9 12.60 22.05 -18.66
CA ALA A 9 11.47 21.19 -18.99
C ALA A 9 10.65 21.72 -20.17
N LYS A 10 10.24 23.00 -20.11
CA LYS A 10 9.53 23.65 -21.21
C LYS A 10 10.36 23.67 -22.49
N THR A 11 11.64 24.04 -22.40
CA THR A 11 12.52 24.06 -23.58
C THR A 11 12.59 22.69 -24.26
N LEU A 12 12.72 21.62 -23.47
CA LEU A 12 12.74 20.26 -24.00
C LEU A 12 11.42 19.89 -24.71
N ILE A 13 10.27 20.26 -24.11
CA ILE A 13 8.94 20.03 -24.70
C ILE A 13 8.76 20.86 -25.98
N GLU A 14 9.19 22.12 -25.99
CA GLU A 14 9.16 22.98 -27.18
C GLU A 14 10.00 22.39 -28.32
N GLU A 15 11.19 21.88 -28.02
CA GLU A 15 12.05 21.24 -29.03
C GLU A 15 11.45 19.92 -29.53
N ALA A 16 10.87 19.09 -28.65
CA ALA A 16 10.15 17.89 -29.05
C ALA A 16 8.96 18.21 -29.96
N THR A 17 8.21 19.27 -29.64
CA THR A 17 7.07 19.74 -30.44
C THR A 17 7.52 20.23 -31.82
N LEU A 18 8.61 21.00 -31.89
CA LEU A 18 9.19 21.45 -33.17
C LEU A 18 9.66 20.27 -34.04
N ALA A 19 10.14 19.20 -33.40
CA ALA A 19 10.54 17.95 -34.03
C ALA A 19 9.36 17.05 -34.44
N GLY A 20 8.11 17.42 -34.14
CA GLY A 20 6.93 16.65 -34.51
C GLY A 20 6.53 15.56 -33.51
N ILE A 21 7.15 15.54 -32.32
CA ILE A 21 6.91 14.49 -31.32
C ILE A 21 5.77 14.93 -30.39
N PRO A 22 4.66 14.19 -30.32
CA PRO A 22 3.60 14.50 -29.37
C PRO A 22 4.08 14.27 -27.94
N SER A 23 3.47 14.97 -26.98
CA SER A 23 3.83 14.84 -25.57
C SER A 23 2.64 14.57 -24.66
N LEU A 24 2.90 13.77 -23.63
CA LEU A 24 2.03 13.50 -22.49
C LEU A 24 2.75 13.95 -21.22
N ILE A 25 2.25 15.01 -20.60
CA ILE A 25 2.91 15.73 -19.52
C ILE A 25 2.07 15.63 -18.25
N LEU A 26 2.61 15.06 -17.19
CA LEU A 26 2.02 15.06 -15.85
C LEU A 26 2.52 16.30 -15.09
N ASP A 27 1.61 17.24 -14.82
CA ASP A 27 1.93 18.53 -14.21
C ASP A 27 1.22 18.70 -12.85
N PRO A 28 1.80 18.19 -11.75
CA PRO A 28 1.26 18.34 -10.41
C PRO A 28 1.33 19.77 -9.86
N GLN A 29 2.25 20.60 -10.35
CA GLN A 29 2.43 21.98 -9.87
C GLN A 29 1.66 23.00 -10.70
N GLY A 30 1.32 22.67 -11.95
CA GLY A 30 0.55 23.51 -12.85
C GLY A 30 1.36 24.55 -13.63
N ASP A 31 2.69 24.47 -13.56
CA ASP A 31 3.61 25.42 -14.19
C ASP A 31 3.74 25.20 -15.71
N LEU A 32 3.54 23.96 -16.16
CA LEU A 32 3.72 23.56 -17.56
C LEU A 32 2.50 23.92 -18.41
N ALA A 33 1.31 24.08 -17.81
CA ALA A 33 0.10 24.55 -18.49
C ALA A 33 0.30 25.87 -19.27
N ARG A 34 1.25 26.71 -18.86
CA ARG A 34 1.63 27.94 -19.58
C ARG A 34 2.27 27.72 -20.95
N LEU A 35 2.61 26.50 -21.33
CA LEU A 35 3.00 26.16 -22.71
C LEU A 35 1.91 26.56 -23.73
N ALA A 36 0.66 26.71 -23.29
CA ALA A 36 -0.44 27.18 -24.13
C ALA A 36 -0.36 28.67 -24.51
N LEU A 37 0.50 29.44 -23.86
CA LEU A 37 0.68 30.87 -24.09
C LEU A 37 2.04 31.15 -24.74
N GLY A 38 2.05 31.94 -25.82
CA GLY A 38 3.29 32.41 -26.44
C GLY A 38 3.88 33.63 -25.72
N VAL A 39 5.19 33.84 -25.86
CA VAL A 39 5.88 35.07 -25.39
C VAL A 39 5.71 36.20 -26.40
N ASP A 40 5.72 37.46 -25.92
CA ASP A 40 5.76 38.62 -26.80
C ASP A 40 7.02 38.65 -27.68
N ALA A 41 6.86 38.90 -28.97
CA ALA A 41 7.95 38.85 -29.94
C ALA A 41 9.03 39.91 -29.70
N LYS A 42 8.69 41.07 -29.13
CA LYS A 42 9.66 42.12 -28.79
C LYS A 42 10.48 41.70 -27.58
N ASP A 43 9.84 41.15 -26.56
CA ASP A 43 10.50 40.68 -25.35
C ASP A 43 11.45 39.52 -25.67
N LEU A 44 10.98 38.55 -26.47
CA LEU A 44 11.79 37.43 -26.92
C LEU A 44 13.03 37.91 -27.69
N LYS A 45 12.85 38.86 -28.62
CA LYS A 45 13.96 39.41 -29.41
C LYS A 45 14.94 40.21 -28.55
N GLY A 46 14.44 40.95 -27.55
CA GLY A 46 15.26 41.68 -26.58
C GLY A 46 16.17 40.77 -25.76
N GLN A 47 15.75 39.54 -25.53
CA GLN A 47 16.51 38.51 -24.83
C GLN A 47 17.37 37.63 -25.77
N GLY A 48 17.40 37.93 -27.08
CA GLY A 48 18.17 37.17 -28.07
C GLY A 48 17.52 35.85 -28.51
N GLY A 49 16.22 35.66 -28.28
CA GLY A 49 15.47 34.50 -28.73
C GLY A 49 15.07 34.56 -30.22
N ASP A 50 14.80 33.40 -30.81
CA ASP A 50 14.42 33.27 -32.22
C ASP A 50 12.90 33.38 -32.41
N VAL A 51 12.46 34.54 -32.88
CA VAL A 51 11.04 34.84 -33.17
C VAL A 51 10.48 33.95 -34.29
N LYS A 52 11.29 33.52 -35.27
CA LYS A 52 10.81 32.64 -36.34
C LYS A 52 10.49 31.25 -35.81
N ARG A 53 11.37 30.69 -34.99
CA ARG A 53 11.14 29.40 -34.33
C ARG A 53 9.97 29.46 -33.35
N SER A 54 9.84 30.55 -32.59
CA SER A 54 8.68 30.75 -31.71
C SER A 54 7.36 30.74 -32.49
N LYS A 55 7.27 31.44 -33.63
CA LYS A 55 6.08 31.38 -34.50
C LYS A 55 5.82 29.97 -35.03
N ALA A 56 6.85 29.30 -35.53
CA ALA A 56 6.73 27.92 -36.03
C ALA A 56 6.26 26.95 -34.94
N LEU A 57 6.70 27.14 -33.69
CA LEU A 57 6.21 26.37 -32.54
C LEU A 57 4.72 26.63 -32.34
N MET A 58 4.28 27.88 -32.26
CA MET A 58 2.87 28.20 -32.01
C MET A 58 1.93 27.75 -33.14
N GLU A 59 2.40 27.72 -34.38
CA GLU A 59 1.65 27.19 -35.52
C GLU A 59 1.54 25.66 -35.50
N LYS A 60 2.61 24.97 -35.10
CA LYS A 60 2.64 23.50 -35.00
C LYS A 60 1.96 22.96 -33.74
N ALA A 61 2.10 23.64 -32.61
CA ALA A 61 1.68 23.14 -31.31
C ALA A 61 0.15 23.15 -31.17
N GLU A 62 -0.41 22.02 -30.80
CA GLU A 62 -1.79 21.91 -30.33
C GLU A 62 -1.78 21.58 -28.85
N VAL A 63 -1.77 22.63 -28.02
CA VAL A 63 -1.71 22.48 -26.57
C VAL A 63 -3.07 22.14 -26.00
N ARG A 64 -3.14 21.05 -25.25
CA ARG A 64 -4.38 20.49 -24.67
C ARG A 64 -4.21 20.39 -23.16
N ILE A 65 -5.02 21.12 -22.41
CA ILE A 65 -4.98 21.11 -20.95
C ILE A 65 -6.09 20.19 -20.44
N TRP A 66 -5.72 18.98 -20.06
CA TRP A 66 -6.62 17.98 -19.50
C TRP A 66 -6.79 18.21 -18.00
N THR A 67 -8.03 18.41 -17.56
CA THR A 67 -8.38 18.75 -16.18
C THR A 67 -9.25 17.65 -15.56
N PRO A 68 -8.67 16.75 -14.76
CA PRO A 68 -9.45 15.78 -13.99
C PRO A 68 -10.39 16.50 -13.00
N LEU A 69 -11.57 15.94 -12.74
CA LEU A 69 -12.56 16.46 -11.78
C LEU A 69 -13.12 17.87 -12.08
N ARG A 70 -12.77 18.48 -13.21
CA ARG A 70 -13.16 19.85 -13.58
C ARG A 70 -13.48 19.92 -15.08
N SER A 71 -14.40 20.80 -15.45
CA SER A 71 -14.82 21.03 -16.85
C SER A 71 -14.23 22.28 -17.49
N LYS A 72 -13.44 23.05 -16.73
CA LYS A 72 -12.87 24.31 -17.21
C LYS A 72 -11.80 24.12 -18.28
N GLY A 73 -11.00 23.06 -18.24
CA GLY A 73 -10.16 22.63 -19.36
C GLY A 73 -10.85 21.57 -20.20
N LEU A 74 -10.10 20.56 -20.62
CA LEU A 74 -10.64 19.34 -21.22
C LEU A 74 -10.88 18.31 -20.12
N PRO A 75 -12.14 18.00 -19.77
CA PRO A 75 -12.42 17.02 -18.74
C PRO A 75 -11.92 15.64 -19.18
N ILE A 76 -11.20 14.96 -18.29
CA ILE A 76 -10.69 13.60 -18.49
C ILE A 76 -11.17 12.72 -17.34
N CYS A 77 -11.56 11.49 -17.66
CA CYS A 77 -12.00 10.50 -16.70
C CYS A 77 -11.35 9.12 -16.94
N ILE A 78 -11.36 8.30 -15.90
CA ILE A 78 -10.97 6.90 -15.94
C ILE A 78 -12.27 6.12 -16.07
N ASP A 79 -12.65 5.64 -17.25
CA ASP A 79 -13.87 4.85 -17.38
C ASP A 79 -13.58 3.38 -17.03
N PRO A 80 -14.09 2.83 -15.92
CA PRO A 80 -13.85 1.44 -15.55
C PRO A 80 -14.81 0.47 -16.27
N PHE A 81 -15.78 0.98 -17.03
CA PHE A 81 -16.81 0.18 -17.72
C PHE A 81 -16.48 -0.08 -19.19
N VAL A 82 -15.24 0.17 -19.60
CA VAL A 82 -14.75 -0.16 -20.95
C VAL A 82 -14.76 -1.67 -21.13
N SER A 83 -15.60 -2.14 -22.06
CA SER A 83 -15.69 -3.55 -22.37
C SER A 83 -14.50 -4.01 -23.21
N PRO A 84 -13.98 -5.24 -23.00
CA PRO A 84 -12.97 -5.81 -23.87
C PRO A 84 -13.44 -5.90 -25.33
N PRO A 85 -12.54 -5.69 -26.31
CA PRO A 85 -12.87 -5.78 -27.73
C PRO A 85 -13.44 -7.14 -28.15
N ALA A 86 -14.37 -7.13 -29.11
CA ALA A 86 -15.01 -8.32 -29.67
C ALA A 86 -14.06 -9.29 -30.39
N GLU A 87 -12.90 -8.82 -30.86
CA GLU A 87 -11.96 -9.59 -31.70
C GLU A 87 -10.93 -10.41 -30.89
N LEU A 88 -11.00 -10.39 -29.54
CA LEU A 88 -10.07 -11.13 -28.68
C LEU A 88 -10.27 -12.64 -28.77
N ASP A 89 -9.17 -13.39 -28.59
CA ASP A 89 -9.26 -14.84 -28.41
C ASP A 89 -9.85 -15.19 -27.02
N VAL A 90 -10.14 -16.47 -26.80
CA VAL A 90 -10.78 -16.93 -25.55
C VAL A 90 -9.91 -16.65 -24.32
N GLU A 91 -8.61 -16.94 -24.37
CA GLU A 91 -7.71 -16.79 -23.22
C GLU A 91 -7.53 -15.31 -22.84
N GLU A 92 -7.48 -14.45 -23.85
CA GLU A 92 -7.37 -13.01 -23.67
C GLU A 92 -8.65 -12.36 -23.24
N ALA A 93 -9.79 -12.81 -23.76
CA ALA A 93 -11.09 -12.33 -23.31
C ALA A 93 -11.27 -12.66 -21.81
N ILE A 94 -10.90 -13.86 -21.38
CA ILE A 94 -10.91 -14.24 -19.95
C ILE A 94 -9.99 -13.30 -19.14
N THR A 95 -8.75 -13.12 -19.60
CA THR A 95 -7.77 -12.28 -18.91
C THR A 95 -8.24 -10.82 -18.82
N ALA A 96 -8.80 -10.29 -19.92
CA ALA A 96 -9.33 -8.94 -19.99
C ALA A 96 -10.46 -8.71 -19.00
N TRP A 97 -11.44 -9.61 -18.95
CA TRP A 97 -12.54 -9.53 -18.00
C TRP A 97 -12.08 -9.74 -16.55
N ASP A 98 -11.09 -10.59 -16.30
CA ASP A 98 -10.52 -10.77 -14.95
C ASP A 98 -9.83 -9.49 -14.45
N MET A 99 -9.13 -8.77 -15.34
CA MET A 99 -8.53 -7.47 -15.01
C MET A 99 -9.59 -6.41 -14.68
N VAL A 100 -10.68 -6.34 -15.45
CA VAL A 100 -11.80 -5.42 -15.16
C VAL A 100 -12.42 -5.77 -13.80
N ALA A 101 -12.67 -7.05 -13.52
CA ALA A 101 -13.20 -7.50 -12.25
C ALA A 101 -12.25 -7.21 -11.06
N ALA A 102 -10.93 -7.39 -11.26
CA ALA A 102 -9.91 -7.04 -10.27
C ALA A 102 -9.91 -5.52 -9.98
N GLY A 103 -10.08 -4.69 -11.01
CA GLY A 103 -10.20 -3.24 -10.88
C GLY A 103 -11.38 -2.83 -9.99
N PHE A 104 -12.58 -3.36 -10.26
CA PHE A 104 -13.76 -3.10 -9.41
C PHE A 104 -13.61 -3.67 -7.99
N THR A 105 -12.94 -4.81 -7.83
CA THR A 105 -12.63 -5.39 -6.52
C THR A 105 -11.73 -4.45 -5.71
N GLY A 106 -10.67 -3.92 -6.34
CA GLY A 106 -9.77 -2.93 -5.74
C GLY A 106 -10.47 -1.60 -5.43
N LEU A 107 -11.32 -1.10 -6.33
CA LEU A 107 -12.14 0.10 -6.10
C LEU A 107 -13.06 -0.08 -4.88
N ALA A 108 -13.62 -1.27 -4.69
CA ALA A 108 -14.41 -1.59 -3.51
C ALA A 108 -13.56 -1.82 -2.23
N ASP A 109 -12.26 -1.50 -2.25
CA ASP A 109 -11.34 -1.65 -1.12
C ASP A 109 -11.26 -3.11 -0.62
N TYR A 110 -11.34 -4.05 -1.57
CA TYR A 110 -11.03 -5.46 -1.34
C TYR A 110 -9.68 -5.80 -1.95
N ASP A 111 -8.82 -6.38 -1.13
CA ASP A 111 -7.53 -6.88 -1.57
C ASP A 111 -7.70 -8.23 -2.28
N VAL A 112 -7.39 -8.25 -3.58
CA VAL A 112 -7.56 -9.40 -4.48
C VAL A 112 -6.76 -10.62 -3.99
N GLU A 113 -5.68 -10.42 -3.23
CA GLU A 113 -4.84 -11.50 -2.73
C GLU A 113 -5.40 -12.13 -1.44
N LYS A 114 -6.24 -11.40 -0.71
CA LYS A 114 -6.86 -11.85 0.54
C LYS A 114 -8.13 -12.66 0.31
N ALA A 115 -8.52 -13.46 1.31
CA ALA A 115 -9.65 -14.38 1.21
C ALA A 115 -10.97 -13.71 0.75
N GLN A 116 -11.25 -12.49 1.23
CA GLN A 116 -12.46 -11.76 0.79
C GLN A 116 -12.36 -11.29 -0.66
N GLY A 117 -11.22 -10.75 -1.10
CA GLY A 117 -11.04 -10.36 -2.51
C GLY A 117 -11.04 -11.55 -3.46
N LYS A 118 -10.50 -12.70 -3.04
CA LYS A 118 -10.58 -13.97 -3.80
C LYS A 118 -12.01 -14.50 -3.97
N GLN A 119 -12.96 -14.09 -3.14
CA GLN A 119 -14.39 -14.39 -3.31
C GLN A 119 -15.13 -13.29 -4.09
N VAL A 120 -14.81 -12.03 -3.81
CA VAL A 120 -15.44 -10.87 -4.45
C VAL A 120 -15.08 -10.76 -5.93
N LYS A 121 -13.81 -11.00 -6.31
CA LYS A 121 -13.37 -10.87 -7.71
C LYS A 121 -14.12 -11.83 -8.64
N PRO A 122 -14.18 -13.15 -8.40
CA PRO A 122 -14.95 -14.06 -9.24
C PRO A 122 -16.44 -13.70 -9.29
N TYR A 123 -17.02 -13.23 -8.18
CA TYR A 123 -18.41 -12.78 -8.17
C TYR A 123 -18.66 -11.57 -9.09
N ILE A 124 -17.78 -10.57 -9.06
CA ILE A 124 -17.87 -9.40 -9.95
C ILE A 124 -17.63 -9.84 -11.41
N TYR A 125 -16.64 -10.72 -11.64
CA TYR A 125 -16.35 -11.28 -12.96
C TYR A 125 -17.60 -11.89 -13.59
N GLU A 126 -18.28 -12.80 -12.90
CA GLU A 126 -19.49 -13.45 -13.42
C GLU A 126 -20.61 -12.44 -13.71
N ILE A 127 -20.79 -11.42 -12.86
CA ILE A 127 -21.78 -10.36 -13.12
C ILE A 127 -21.44 -9.57 -14.39
N LEU A 128 -20.18 -9.17 -14.55
CA LEU A 128 -19.74 -8.37 -15.68
C LEU A 128 -19.84 -9.15 -16.99
N VAL A 129 -19.35 -10.39 -17.02
CA VAL A 129 -19.32 -11.23 -18.21
C VAL A 129 -20.74 -11.64 -18.63
N HIS A 130 -21.56 -12.17 -17.71
CA HIS A 130 -22.94 -12.52 -18.04
C HIS A 130 -23.80 -11.30 -18.33
N GLY A 131 -23.55 -10.19 -17.63
CA GLY A 131 -24.21 -8.91 -17.90
C GLY A 131 -23.92 -8.41 -19.31
N ALA A 132 -22.65 -8.39 -19.72
CA ALA A 132 -22.25 -8.00 -21.08
C ALA A 132 -22.79 -8.96 -22.15
N ARG A 133 -22.78 -10.29 -21.91
CA ARG A 133 -23.33 -11.29 -22.83
C ARG A 133 -24.83 -11.11 -23.07
N LEU A 134 -25.59 -10.86 -22.02
CA LEU A 134 -27.06 -10.75 -22.09
C LEU A 134 -27.55 -9.31 -22.36
N GLY A 135 -26.65 -8.34 -22.47
CA GLY A 135 -27.01 -6.93 -22.70
C GLY A 135 -27.56 -6.21 -21.46
N LEU A 136 -27.22 -6.69 -20.25
CA LEU A 136 -27.53 -5.99 -19.02
C LEU A 136 -26.76 -4.66 -18.98
N PRO A 137 -27.42 -3.50 -18.79
CA PRO A 137 -26.75 -2.21 -18.83
C PRO A 137 -25.90 -2.00 -17.58
N LEU A 138 -24.60 -2.28 -17.67
CA LEU A 138 -23.60 -2.08 -16.63
C LEU A 138 -22.69 -0.89 -16.96
N ASP A 139 -23.28 0.26 -17.30
CA ASP A 139 -22.57 1.47 -17.78
C ASP A 139 -22.24 2.48 -16.67
N ASN A 140 -22.61 2.20 -15.42
CA ASN A 140 -22.31 3.07 -14.28
C ASN A 140 -22.34 2.32 -12.94
N PHE A 141 -21.74 2.94 -11.93
CA PHE A 141 -21.62 2.36 -10.59
C PHE A 141 -22.97 2.12 -9.90
N ALA A 142 -24.00 2.94 -10.14
CA ALA A 142 -25.32 2.71 -9.54
C ALA A 142 -25.99 1.44 -10.09
N LYS A 143 -25.96 1.24 -11.41
CA LYS A 143 -26.50 0.02 -12.05
C LYS A 143 -25.71 -1.19 -11.60
N LEU A 144 -24.38 -1.15 -11.64
CA LEU A 144 -23.53 -2.24 -11.15
C LEU A 144 -23.81 -2.55 -9.67
N ALA A 145 -23.90 -1.54 -8.80
CA ALA A 145 -24.22 -1.74 -7.38
C ALA A 145 -25.59 -2.39 -7.16
N LYS A 146 -26.60 -2.03 -7.96
CA LYS A 146 -27.94 -2.64 -7.92
C LYS A 146 -27.88 -4.12 -8.28
N VAL A 147 -27.17 -4.46 -9.35
CA VAL A 147 -26.98 -5.84 -9.82
C VAL A 147 -26.20 -6.66 -8.80
N ILE A 148 -25.09 -6.13 -8.26
CA ILE A 148 -24.31 -6.77 -7.20
C ILE A 148 -25.17 -7.11 -5.99
N ARG A 149 -26.09 -6.23 -5.60
CA ARG A 149 -26.96 -6.45 -4.43
C ARG A 149 -27.97 -7.56 -4.69
N ASN A 150 -28.66 -7.46 -5.82
CA ASN A 150 -29.78 -8.33 -6.20
C ASN A 150 -29.61 -8.81 -7.66
N PRO A 151 -28.69 -9.74 -7.91
CA PRO A 151 -28.37 -10.19 -9.27
C PRO A 151 -29.57 -10.90 -9.90
N HIS A 152 -30.22 -11.83 -9.18
CA HIS A 152 -31.34 -12.61 -9.70
C HIS A 152 -32.48 -11.71 -10.19
N ALA A 153 -32.92 -10.77 -9.36
CA ALA A 153 -33.97 -9.82 -9.72
C ALA A 153 -33.58 -8.93 -10.91
N SER A 154 -32.28 -8.61 -11.08
CA SER A 154 -31.83 -7.77 -12.18
C SER A 154 -31.79 -8.52 -13.51
N PHE A 155 -31.35 -9.79 -13.51
CA PHE A 155 -31.38 -10.65 -14.69
C PHE A 155 -32.80 -11.09 -15.05
N LEU A 156 -33.65 -11.43 -14.07
CA LEU A 156 -35.06 -11.74 -14.32
C LEU A 156 -35.79 -10.58 -14.99
N LYS A 157 -35.58 -9.34 -14.51
CA LYS A 157 -36.18 -8.15 -15.12
C LYS A 157 -35.68 -7.89 -16.55
N LEU A 158 -34.47 -8.31 -16.88
CA LEU A 158 -33.91 -8.18 -18.23
C LEU A 158 -34.48 -9.24 -19.19
N LEU A 159 -34.59 -10.48 -18.72
CA LEU A 159 -34.95 -11.64 -19.55
C LEU A 159 -36.46 -11.81 -19.72
N HIS A 160 -37.26 -11.40 -18.72
CA HIS A 160 -38.71 -11.49 -18.72
C HIS A 160 -39.37 -10.15 -18.37
N PRO A 161 -39.16 -9.08 -19.16
CA PRO A 161 -39.74 -7.77 -18.89
C PRO A 161 -41.28 -7.82 -18.81
N GLU A 162 -41.92 -8.64 -19.64
CA GLU A 162 -43.38 -8.85 -19.68
C GLU A 162 -43.98 -9.27 -18.33
N ALA A 163 -43.25 -10.08 -17.55
CA ALA A 163 -43.71 -10.53 -16.24
C ALA A 163 -43.72 -9.40 -15.19
N PHE A 164 -42.92 -8.35 -15.40
CA PHE A 164 -42.90 -7.17 -14.52
C PHE A 164 -43.85 -6.07 -14.99
N GLU A 165 -44.08 -5.94 -16.30
CA GLU A 165 -45.03 -4.97 -16.87
C GLU A 165 -46.49 -5.39 -16.62
N ALA A 166 -46.82 -6.67 -16.83
CA ALA A 166 -48.17 -7.20 -16.56
C ALA A 166 -48.57 -7.05 -15.08
N ALA A 167 -47.61 -7.23 -14.16
CA ALA A 167 -47.83 -7.03 -12.72
C ALA A 167 -48.03 -5.56 -12.31
N GLU A 168 -47.61 -4.58 -13.13
CA GLU A 168 -47.83 -3.15 -12.89
C GLU A 168 -49.17 -2.65 -13.48
N GLU A 169 -49.71 -3.32 -14.51
CA GLU A 169 -50.95 -2.90 -15.20
C GLU A 169 -52.23 -3.52 -14.62
N ASP A 170 -52.25 -4.81 -14.27
CA ASP A 170 -53.39 -5.49 -13.62
C ASP A 170 -52.91 -6.73 -12.83
N GLU A 171 -53.19 -6.80 -11.52
CA GLU A 171 -52.77 -7.92 -10.64
C GLU A 171 -53.33 -9.29 -11.10
N ASP A 172 -54.44 -9.29 -11.84
CA ASP A 172 -55.14 -10.49 -12.32
C ASP A 172 -54.57 -11.04 -13.65
N GLU A 173 -53.70 -10.30 -14.36
CA GLU A 173 -52.99 -10.74 -15.58
C GLU A 173 -51.50 -11.03 -15.35
N ALA A 174 -51.06 -11.07 -14.09
CA ALA A 174 -49.67 -11.33 -13.73
C ALA A 174 -49.19 -12.70 -14.27
N ILE A 175 -48.28 -12.66 -15.25
CA ILE A 175 -47.60 -13.85 -15.78
C ILE A 175 -46.78 -14.48 -14.64
N GLU A 176 -46.89 -15.80 -14.49
CA GLU A 176 -46.14 -16.55 -13.47
C GLU A 176 -44.64 -16.36 -13.68
N MET A 177 -43.94 -15.82 -12.67
CA MET A 177 -42.51 -15.54 -12.79
C MET A 177 -41.72 -16.84 -12.78
N PRO A 178 -40.83 -17.08 -13.76
CA PRO A 178 -39.99 -18.26 -13.75
C PRO A 178 -39.09 -18.25 -12.52
N THR A 179 -38.85 -19.44 -11.99
CA THR A 179 -37.93 -19.63 -10.87
C THR A 179 -36.51 -19.32 -11.32
N TRP A 180 -35.66 -18.92 -10.38
CA TRP A 180 -34.25 -18.65 -10.72
C TRP A 180 -33.54 -19.90 -11.25
N GLU A 181 -33.93 -21.10 -10.80
CA GLU A 181 -33.38 -22.37 -11.27
C GLU A 181 -33.64 -22.60 -12.76
N GLU A 182 -34.85 -22.31 -13.23
CA GLU A 182 -35.22 -22.40 -14.66
C GLU A 182 -34.39 -21.41 -15.50
N VAL A 183 -34.29 -20.16 -15.04
CA VAL A 183 -33.52 -19.11 -15.74
C VAL A 183 -32.01 -19.41 -15.75
N MET A 184 -31.49 -20.03 -14.68
CA MET A 184 -30.10 -20.50 -14.63
C MET A 184 -29.84 -21.57 -15.68
N GLU A 185 -30.73 -22.55 -15.81
CA GLU A 185 -30.57 -23.66 -16.76
C GLU A 185 -30.71 -23.15 -18.20
N GLU A 186 -31.71 -22.32 -18.49
CA GLU A 186 -31.96 -21.77 -19.83
C GLU A 186 -30.82 -20.89 -20.33
N HIS A 187 -30.29 -20.01 -19.48
CA HIS A 187 -29.28 -19.02 -19.87
C HIS A 187 -27.87 -19.36 -19.41
N ASN A 188 -27.63 -20.51 -18.79
CA ASN A 188 -26.35 -20.89 -18.21
C ASN A 188 -25.78 -19.77 -17.32
N LEU A 189 -26.52 -19.42 -16.26
CA LEU A 189 -26.14 -18.42 -15.27
C LEU A 189 -25.73 -19.10 -13.95
N PRO A 190 -24.78 -18.51 -13.18
CA PRO A 190 -24.36 -19.08 -11.91
C PRO A 190 -25.39 -18.82 -10.80
N HIS A 191 -25.33 -19.65 -9.75
CA HIS A 191 -26.07 -19.39 -8.52
C HIS A 191 -25.34 -18.31 -7.70
N TYR A 192 -25.64 -17.04 -7.99
CA TYR A 192 -24.94 -15.89 -7.39
C TYR A 192 -25.00 -15.85 -5.86
N GLU A 193 -26.04 -16.41 -5.24
CA GLU A 193 -26.16 -16.44 -3.78
C GLU A 193 -25.17 -17.40 -3.10
N ASP A 194 -24.73 -18.44 -3.81
CA ASP A 194 -23.75 -19.41 -3.31
C ASP A 194 -22.33 -18.85 -3.42
N MET A 195 -22.10 -18.00 -4.41
CA MET A 195 -20.80 -17.37 -4.65
C MET A 195 -20.46 -16.33 -3.59
N LEU A 196 -21.44 -15.53 -3.15
CA LEU A 196 -21.20 -14.44 -2.20
C LEU A 196 -22.37 -14.23 -1.21
N PRO A 197 -22.13 -14.27 0.12
CA PRO A 197 -23.18 -14.07 1.12
C PRO A 197 -23.90 -12.72 0.98
N LYS A 198 -25.20 -12.70 1.30
CA LYS A 198 -26.05 -11.50 1.21
C LYS A 198 -25.49 -10.29 1.97
N SER A 199 -24.86 -10.49 3.12
CA SER A 199 -24.20 -9.42 3.89
C SER A 199 -23.04 -8.81 3.12
N THR A 200 -22.17 -9.63 2.54
CA THR A 200 -21.01 -9.20 1.74
C THR A 200 -21.44 -8.55 0.44
N ARG A 201 -22.46 -9.09 -0.25
CA ARG A 201 -23.09 -8.44 -1.42
C ARG A 201 -23.63 -7.04 -1.09
N GLY A 202 -24.30 -6.91 0.06
CA GLY A 202 -24.81 -5.61 0.53
C GLY A 202 -23.71 -4.62 0.91
N GLU A 203 -22.59 -5.09 1.45
CA GLU A 203 -21.41 -4.26 1.70
C GLU A 203 -20.73 -3.83 0.40
N LEU A 204 -20.43 -4.78 -0.48
CA LEU A 204 -19.84 -4.53 -1.81
C LEU A 204 -20.68 -3.54 -2.62
N SER A 205 -21.99 -3.76 -2.68
CA SER A 205 -22.94 -2.85 -3.34
C SER A 205 -22.85 -1.43 -2.79
N ARG A 206 -22.80 -1.24 -1.46
CA ARG A 206 -22.67 0.09 -0.85
C ARG A 206 -21.34 0.76 -1.18
N ARG A 207 -20.23 0.00 -1.17
CA ARG A 207 -18.89 0.52 -1.51
C ARG A 207 -18.81 0.95 -2.97
N ILE A 208 -19.33 0.13 -3.90
CA ILE A 208 -19.41 0.46 -5.32
C ILE A 208 -20.34 1.67 -5.55
N ALA A 209 -21.52 1.70 -4.91
CA ALA A 209 -22.46 2.81 -5.04
C ALA A 209 -21.90 4.15 -4.55
N ALA A 210 -20.94 4.16 -3.62
CA ALA A 210 -20.30 5.38 -3.12
C ALA A 210 -19.63 6.18 -4.25
N TYR A 211 -19.09 5.50 -5.27
CA TYR A 211 -18.48 6.12 -6.44
C TYR A 211 -19.48 6.77 -7.40
N ASN A 212 -20.77 6.48 -7.27
CA ASN A 212 -21.82 7.15 -8.01
C ASN A 212 -22.21 8.51 -7.42
N SER A 213 -21.55 8.93 -6.34
CA SER A 213 -21.89 10.17 -5.64
C SER A 213 -20.63 10.94 -5.20
N GLY A 214 -20.77 12.25 -5.06
CA GLY A 214 -19.69 13.12 -4.59
C GLY A 214 -18.59 13.35 -5.63
N VAL A 215 -17.43 13.80 -5.14
CA VAL A 215 -16.30 14.21 -5.99
C VAL A 215 -15.70 13.02 -6.76
N SER A 216 -15.73 11.81 -6.18
CA SER A 216 -15.19 10.60 -6.81
C SER A 216 -15.90 10.25 -8.12
N GLN A 217 -17.20 10.55 -8.26
CA GLN A 217 -17.94 10.32 -9.51
C GLN A 217 -17.32 11.07 -10.69
N LEU A 218 -16.81 12.29 -10.44
CA LEU A 218 -16.18 13.11 -11.47
C LEU A 218 -14.87 12.50 -11.98
N LEU A 219 -14.24 11.60 -11.22
CA LEU A 219 -13.02 10.93 -11.70
C LEU A 219 -13.33 9.91 -12.78
N PHE A 220 -14.52 9.31 -12.74
CA PHE A 220 -14.88 8.17 -13.59
C PHE A 220 -15.85 8.52 -14.71
N ALA A 221 -16.73 9.51 -14.51
CA ALA A 221 -17.81 9.81 -15.46
C ALA A 221 -17.69 11.17 -16.16
N ASN A 222 -16.79 12.06 -15.72
CA ASN A 222 -16.73 13.42 -16.24
C ASN A 222 -15.66 13.57 -17.31
N GLY A 223 -16.07 13.44 -18.57
CA GLY A 223 -15.30 13.89 -19.73
C GLY A 223 -14.90 12.81 -20.72
N THR A 224 -13.70 12.97 -21.26
CA THR A 224 -13.12 12.05 -22.24
C THR A 224 -12.45 10.90 -21.48
N PRO A 225 -12.77 9.64 -21.80
CA PRO A 225 -12.05 8.49 -21.25
C PRO A 225 -10.56 8.59 -21.56
N LEU A 226 -9.74 8.18 -20.60
CA LEU A 226 -8.29 8.07 -20.76
C LEU A 226 -7.96 7.11 -21.92
N ASP A 227 -7.31 7.63 -22.95
CA ASP A 227 -6.87 6.89 -24.13
C ASP A 227 -5.60 7.54 -24.70
N ILE A 228 -4.52 6.77 -24.85
CA ILE A 228 -3.23 7.28 -25.31
C ILE A 228 -3.26 7.61 -26.80
N ASP A 229 -4.07 6.93 -27.62
CA ASP A 229 -4.19 7.26 -29.03
C ASP A 229 -4.87 8.63 -29.25
N THR A 230 -5.74 9.01 -28.32
CA THR A 230 -6.26 10.38 -28.24
C THR A 230 -5.16 11.41 -27.96
N PHE A 231 -4.15 11.07 -27.18
CA PHE A 231 -2.99 11.96 -26.96
C PHE A 231 -2.05 12.03 -28.16
N CYS A 232 -1.97 10.99 -28.98
CA CYS A 232 -1.11 10.97 -30.16
C CYS A 232 -1.77 11.56 -31.42
N THR A 233 -3.10 11.53 -31.52
CA THR A 233 -3.82 12.03 -32.71
C THR A 233 -4.12 13.52 -32.61
N PRO A 234 -3.72 14.38 -33.58
CA PRO A 234 -4.06 15.81 -33.56
C PRO A 234 -5.55 16.08 -33.84
N CYS A 235 -6.06 17.22 -33.35
CA CYS A 235 -7.41 17.70 -33.67
C CYS A 235 -7.40 18.32 -35.07
N THR A 236 -6.38 19.13 -35.36
CA THR A 236 -6.14 19.69 -36.69
C THR A 236 -4.99 18.95 -37.37
N GLU A 237 -5.19 18.42 -38.58
CA GLU A 237 -4.12 17.78 -39.36
C GLU A 237 -2.88 18.67 -39.49
N GLY A 238 -1.70 18.07 -39.33
CA GLY A 238 -0.41 18.78 -39.40
C GLY A 238 0.05 19.45 -38.11
N LYS A 239 -0.79 19.49 -37.06
CA LYS A 239 -0.37 19.92 -35.72
C LYS A 239 0.20 18.78 -34.88
N VAL A 240 0.92 19.16 -33.83
CA VAL A 240 1.59 18.27 -32.88
C VAL A 240 0.91 18.42 -31.51
N PRO A 241 0.27 17.35 -31.00
CA PRO A 241 -0.35 17.36 -29.68
C PRO A 241 0.62 17.59 -28.53
N VAL A 242 0.32 18.55 -27.67
CA VAL A 242 1.00 18.80 -26.40
C VAL A 242 -0.01 18.63 -25.28
N ASN A 243 -0.10 17.41 -24.73
CA ASN A 243 -1.11 17.04 -23.74
C ASN A 243 -0.58 17.28 -22.33
N ILE A 244 -1.22 18.18 -21.60
CA ILE A 244 -0.87 18.56 -20.23
C ILE A 244 -1.96 18.09 -19.29
N LEU A 245 -1.68 17.08 -18.49
CA LEU A 245 -2.52 16.67 -17.38
C LEU A 245 -2.27 17.58 -16.19
N TYR A 246 -3.23 18.49 -15.98
CA TYR A 246 -3.18 19.51 -14.95
C TYR A 246 -3.74 18.94 -13.63
N LEU A 247 -2.87 18.32 -12.84
CA LEU A 247 -3.27 17.58 -11.62
C LEU A 247 -3.54 18.48 -10.40
N ASN A 248 -3.30 19.80 -10.53
CA ASN A 248 -3.58 20.78 -9.49
C ASN A 248 -5.09 20.90 -9.18
N THR A 249 -5.98 20.36 -10.04
CA THR A 249 -7.42 20.30 -9.76
C THR A 249 -7.80 19.27 -8.70
N ILE A 250 -6.91 18.30 -8.42
CA ILE A 250 -7.15 17.21 -7.47
C ILE A 250 -6.53 17.56 -6.12
N GLN A 251 -7.39 17.77 -5.11
CA GLN A 251 -6.97 18.08 -3.74
C GLN A 251 -6.56 16.84 -2.95
N ASP A 252 -7.23 15.71 -3.17
CA ASP A 252 -6.92 14.46 -2.48
C ASP A 252 -5.71 13.75 -3.11
N ASP A 253 -4.68 13.52 -2.31
CA ASP A 253 -3.46 12.89 -2.79
C ASP A 253 -3.67 11.40 -3.15
N ALA A 254 -4.63 10.70 -2.52
CA ALA A 254 -4.93 9.33 -2.88
C ALA A 254 -5.56 9.24 -4.28
N GLN A 255 -6.56 10.09 -4.58
CA GLN A 255 -7.11 10.23 -5.93
C GLN A 255 -6.06 10.62 -6.97
N LYS A 256 -5.13 11.52 -6.62
CA LYS A 256 -4.04 11.94 -7.51
C LYS A 256 -3.10 10.77 -7.83
N GLN A 257 -2.70 10.01 -6.81
CA GLN A 257 -1.85 8.81 -6.98
C GLN A 257 -2.55 7.74 -7.81
N TYR A 258 -3.85 7.52 -7.59
CA TYR A 258 -4.65 6.57 -8.36
C TYR A 258 -4.76 6.99 -9.84
N LEU A 259 -5.04 8.26 -10.13
CA LEU A 259 -5.06 8.75 -11.52
C LEU A 259 -3.71 8.58 -12.21
N VAL A 260 -2.61 8.90 -11.53
CA VAL A 260 -1.26 8.72 -12.09
C VAL A 260 -0.94 7.24 -12.33
N GLN A 261 -1.38 6.35 -11.44
CA GLN A 261 -1.28 4.90 -11.65
C GLN A 261 -2.03 4.47 -12.91
N GLU A 262 -3.28 4.90 -13.09
CA GLU A 262 -4.08 4.52 -14.26
C GLU A 262 -3.50 5.09 -15.56
N ILE A 263 -2.95 6.31 -15.55
CA ILE A 263 -2.23 6.86 -16.71
C ILE A 263 -0.97 6.06 -17.02
N ALA A 264 -0.20 5.68 -16.00
CA ALA A 264 0.99 4.85 -16.17
C ALA A 264 0.62 3.46 -16.69
N ARG A 265 -0.49 2.89 -16.22
CA ARG A 265 -1.01 1.60 -16.70
C ARG A 265 -1.42 1.69 -18.16
N GLU A 266 -2.25 2.67 -18.53
CA GLU A 266 -2.73 2.84 -19.90
C GLU A 266 -1.58 3.14 -20.87
N LEU A 267 -0.60 3.95 -20.46
CA LEU A 267 0.62 4.19 -21.23
C LEU A 267 1.43 2.91 -21.42
N TYR A 268 1.57 2.10 -20.36
CA TYR A 268 2.28 0.83 -20.42
C TYR A 268 1.57 -0.17 -21.34
N ASP A 269 0.25 -0.27 -21.27
CA ASP A 269 -0.53 -1.13 -22.12
C ASP A 269 -0.42 -0.68 -23.59
N TRP A 270 -0.56 0.63 -23.85
CA TRP A 270 -0.40 1.22 -25.18
C TRP A 270 1.01 1.04 -25.75
N MET A 271 2.08 1.19 -24.97
CA MET A 271 3.43 0.98 -25.51
C MET A 271 3.65 -0.46 -25.98
N LEU A 272 3.03 -1.46 -25.33
CA LEU A 272 3.15 -2.85 -25.78
C LEU A 272 2.45 -3.10 -27.12
N THR A 273 1.44 -2.29 -27.48
CA THR A 273 0.78 -2.38 -28.80
C THR A 273 1.62 -1.77 -29.92
N GLN A 274 2.60 -0.94 -29.56
CA GLN A 274 3.47 -0.31 -30.53
C GLN A 274 4.45 -1.32 -31.11
N GLN A 275 4.50 -1.41 -32.43
CA GLN A 275 5.59 -2.14 -33.09
C GLN A 275 6.94 -1.51 -32.67
N PRO A 276 7.98 -2.32 -32.42
CA PRO A 276 9.33 -1.83 -32.14
C PRO A 276 9.79 -0.99 -33.33
N ALA A 277 9.71 0.32 -33.20
CA ALA A 277 10.18 1.23 -34.23
C ALA A 277 11.67 1.48 -33.97
N GLU A 278 12.53 1.01 -34.88
CA GLU A 278 13.95 1.34 -34.80
C GLU A 278 14.15 2.85 -35.01
N GLY A 279 14.51 3.55 -33.93
CA GLY A 279 15.00 4.93 -33.98
C GLY A 279 13.93 6.03 -34.10
N GLU A 280 12.63 5.70 -34.18
CA GLU A 280 11.55 6.68 -34.24
C GLU A 280 10.91 6.91 -32.87
N LEU A 281 10.83 8.17 -32.45
CA LEU A 281 10.14 8.57 -31.23
C LEU A 281 8.66 8.82 -31.53
N LYS A 282 7.78 8.07 -30.86
CA LYS A 282 6.33 8.16 -31.02
C LYS A 282 5.67 9.08 -29.99
N LEU A 283 6.20 9.15 -28.78
CA LEU A 283 5.62 9.94 -27.68
C LEU A 283 6.70 10.36 -26.68
N LEU A 284 6.62 11.61 -26.22
CA LEU A 284 7.34 12.09 -25.05
C LEU A 284 6.45 11.98 -23.81
N PHE A 285 6.79 11.07 -22.89
CA PHE A 285 6.19 11.00 -21.55
C PHE A 285 7.02 11.81 -20.56
N PHE A 286 6.45 12.89 -20.04
CA PHE A 286 7.12 13.81 -19.14
C PHE A 286 6.42 13.83 -17.78
N MET A 287 7.17 13.67 -16.69
CA MET A 287 6.64 13.83 -15.33
C MET A 287 7.36 14.97 -14.61
N ASP A 288 6.62 16.02 -14.25
CA ASP A 288 7.15 17.03 -13.35
C ASP A 288 6.99 16.63 -11.88
N GLU A 289 7.97 17.00 -11.06
CA GLU A 289 8.06 16.67 -9.62
C GLU A 289 7.72 15.20 -9.31
N VAL A 290 8.56 14.28 -9.78
CA VAL A 290 8.31 12.83 -9.67
C VAL A 290 8.40 12.25 -8.24
N ALA A 291 9.01 12.98 -7.30
CA ALA A 291 9.32 12.49 -5.95
C ALA A 291 8.15 11.81 -5.20
N PRO A 292 6.91 12.33 -5.21
CA PRO A 292 5.77 11.68 -4.55
C PRO A 292 5.41 10.31 -5.15
N TYR A 293 5.76 10.06 -6.42
CA TYR A 293 5.39 8.85 -7.16
C TYR A 293 6.51 7.81 -7.20
N LEU A 294 7.78 8.24 -7.04
CA LEU A 294 8.95 7.36 -7.03
C LEU A 294 9.81 7.51 -5.77
N PRO A 295 9.26 7.51 -4.54
CA PRO A 295 10.08 7.68 -3.33
C PRO A 295 11.00 6.48 -3.08
N PRO A 296 12.16 6.61 -2.41
CA PRO A 296 13.08 5.50 -2.19
C PRO A 296 12.50 4.38 -1.31
N VAL A 297 11.84 4.74 -0.21
CA VAL A 297 11.41 3.79 0.83
C VAL A 297 9.95 3.37 0.70
N ARG A 298 9.05 4.32 0.38
CA ARG A 298 7.62 4.03 0.24
C ARG A 298 7.35 3.37 -1.11
N ASN A 299 6.25 2.64 -1.20
CA ASN A 299 5.79 2.02 -2.45
C ASN A 299 4.39 2.53 -2.83
N PRO A 300 4.27 3.75 -3.39
CA PRO A 300 3.00 4.25 -3.87
C PRO A 300 2.52 3.41 -5.09
N PRO A 301 1.21 3.39 -5.38
CA PRO A 301 0.64 2.45 -6.35
C PRO A 301 1.23 2.51 -7.76
N ALA A 302 1.58 3.71 -8.24
CA ALA A 302 2.14 3.92 -9.58
C ALA A 302 3.63 3.52 -9.71
N LYS A 303 4.35 3.31 -8.61
CA LYS A 303 5.83 3.23 -8.61
C LYS A 303 6.37 2.10 -9.48
N GLU A 304 5.83 0.90 -9.34
CA GLU A 304 6.33 -0.27 -10.06
C GLU A 304 5.99 -0.22 -11.56
N LEU A 305 4.82 0.32 -11.91
CA LEU A 305 4.47 0.57 -13.32
C LEU A 305 5.37 1.61 -13.96
N ILE A 306 5.62 2.73 -13.27
CA ILE A 306 6.52 3.76 -13.77
C ILE A 306 7.93 3.17 -13.97
N LYS A 307 8.47 2.43 -12.99
CA LYS A 307 9.76 1.71 -13.16
C LYS A 307 9.79 0.84 -14.41
N LEU A 308 8.71 0.12 -14.68
CA LEU A 308 8.61 -0.77 -15.82
C LEU A 308 8.61 0.00 -17.15
N ILE A 309 7.85 1.10 -17.22
CA ILE A 309 7.89 2.04 -18.34
C ILE A 309 9.33 2.52 -18.56
N PHE A 310 10.00 3.04 -17.54
CA PHE A 310 11.38 3.54 -17.67
C PHE A 310 12.37 2.49 -18.17
N LYS A 311 12.19 1.23 -17.76
CA LYS A 311 13.05 0.12 -18.19
C LYS A 311 12.81 -0.30 -19.64
N GLN A 312 11.58 -0.19 -20.15
CA GLN A 312 11.19 -0.81 -21.42
C GLN A 312 10.79 0.18 -22.53
N ALA A 313 10.38 1.40 -22.18
CA ALA A 313 9.80 2.41 -23.08
C ALA A 313 10.64 2.67 -24.34
N ARG A 314 11.97 2.62 -24.21
CA ARG A 314 12.92 2.79 -25.33
C ARG A 314 12.63 1.85 -26.50
N LYS A 315 12.26 0.58 -26.25
CA LYS A 315 11.97 -0.42 -27.29
C LYS A 315 10.75 -0.03 -28.14
N TYR A 316 9.84 0.75 -27.56
CA TYR A 316 8.53 1.05 -28.14
C TYR A 316 8.44 2.51 -28.64
N GLY A 317 9.56 3.23 -28.68
CA GLY A 317 9.63 4.60 -29.17
C GLY A 317 9.05 5.65 -28.19
N VAL A 318 8.94 5.32 -26.89
CA VAL A 318 8.49 6.28 -25.87
C VAL A 318 9.71 6.87 -25.18
N ALA A 319 9.88 8.19 -25.28
CA ALA A 319 10.90 8.93 -24.54
C ALA A 319 10.35 9.30 -23.17
N CYS A 320 11.04 8.93 -22.09
CA CYS A 320 10.60 9.23 -20.73
C CYS A 320 11.52 10.25 -20.07
N VAL A 321 10.94 11.32 -19.52
CA VAL A 321 11.67 12.39 -18.85
C VAL A 321 11.10 12.62 -17.46
N LEU A 322 11.97 12.55 -16.45
CA LEU A 322 11.64 12.82 -15.06
C LEU A 322 12.31 14.11 -14.61
N ALA A 323 11.52 14.96 -13.95
CA ALA A 323 12.04 16.13 -13.27
C ALA A 323 11.79 16.02 -11.77
N THR A 324 12.80 16.34 -10.97
CA THR A 324 12.70 16.43 -9.51
C THR A 324 13.53 17.61 -9.02
N GLN A 325 13.08 18.25 -7.94
CA GLN A 325 13.88 19.26 -7.25
C GLN A 325 14.88 18.66 -6.26
N ASN A 326 14.54 17.51 -5.68
CA ASN A 326 15.35 16.82 -4.70
C ASN A 326 15.63 15.39 -5.16
N VAL A 327 16.89 15.16 -5.44
CA VAL A 327 17.42 13.85 -5.86
C VAL A 327 17.23 12.78 -4.78
N SER A 328 17.25 13.17 -3.49
CA SER A 328 17.10 12.26 -2.35
C SER A 328 15.70 11.66 -2.21
N ASP A 329 14.71 12.36 -2.75
CA ASP A 329 13.31 12.00 -2.60
C ASP A 329 12.84 11.08 -3.74
N VAL A 330 13.77 10.65 -4.60
CA VAL A 330 13.52 9.75 -5.74
C VAL A 330 14.35 8.48 -5.60
N ASP A 331 13.76 7.33 -5.97
CA ASP A 331 14.40 6.02 -5.99
C ASP A 331 15.66 6.06 -6.87
N TYR A 332 16.82 5.90 -6.22
CA TYR A 332 18.14 6.00 -6.86
C TYR A 332 18.33 4.99 -8.00
N LYS A 333 17.65 3.84 -7.95
CA LYS A 333 17.74 2.81 -9.00
C LYS A 333 17.18 3.29 -10.34
N ILE A 334 16.20 4.19 -10.30
CA ILE A 334 15.57 4.76 -11.50
C ILE A 334 16.48 5.85 -12.07
N LEU A 335 17.05 6.69 -11.20
CA LEU A 335 17.99 7.73 -11.61
C LEU A 335 19.25 7.13 -12.25
N ALA A 336 19.76 6.02 -11.72
CA ALA A 336 20.91 5.32 -12.29
C ALA A 336 20.64 4.67 -13.66
N GLN A 337 19.36 4.50 -14.05
CA GLN A 337 18.98 3.99 -15.37
C GLN A 337 18.84 5.09 -16.43
N ALA A 338 18.90 6.37 -16.04
CA ALA A 338 18.78 7.47 -16.97
C ALA A 338 20.10 7.68 -17.75
N ASN A 339 20.10 7.35 -19.05
CA ASN A 339 21.25 7.55 -19.93
C ASN A 339 21.64 9.02 -20.11
N THR A 340 20.69 9.93 -19.94
CA THR A 340 20.89 11.38 -20.15
C THR A 340 20.37 12.12 -18.93
N THR A 341 21.24 12.85 -18.26
CA THR A 341 20.90 13.61 -17.03
C THR A 341 21.28 15.07 -17.18
N PHE A 342 20.36 15.97 -16.85
CA PHE A 342 20.61 17.40 -16.76
C PHE A 342 20.72 17.81 -15.30
N ILE A 343 21.92 18.16 -14.85
CA ILE A 343 22.20 18.52 -13.46
C ILE A 343 22.28 20.03 -13.34
N GLY A 344 21.30 20.62 -12.64
CA GLY A 344 21.26 22.05 -12.37
C GLY A 344 22.08 22.44 -11.14
N ARG A 345 21.86 23.68 -10.68
CA ARG A 345 22.54 24.24 -9.49
C ARG A 345 22.16 23.52 -8.19
N PHE A 346 23.16 23.09 -7.42
CA PHE A 346 23.05 22.63 -6.03
C PHE A 346 24.00 23.41 -5.12
N THR A 347 23.48 23.98 -4.04
CA THR A 347 24.28 24.81 -3.11
C THR A 347 24.56 24.12 -1.77
N LEU A 348 23.70 23.19 -1.34
CA LEU A 348 23.82 22.51 -0.06
C LEU A 348 24.81 21.33 -0.16
N PRO A 349 25.85 21.26 0.71
CA PRO A 349 26.86 20.19 0.65
C PRO A 349 26.27 18.77 0.68
N GLN A 350 25.24 18.56 1.51
CA GLN A 350 24.52 17.29 1.61
C GLN A 350 23.87 16.84 0.30
N ASP A 351 23.43 17.76 -0.56
CA ASP A 351 22.77 17.42 -1.83
C ASP A 351 23.82 17.22 -2.92
N ILE A 352 24.91 17.97 -2.86
CA ILE A 352 26.10 17.79 -3.71
C ILE A 352 26.70 16.39 -3.49
N ASP A 353 26.83 15.95 -2.23
CA ASP A 353 27.33 14.61 -1.91
C ASP A 353 26.42 13.50 -2.45
N LYS A 354 25.10 13.72 -2.52
CA LYS A 354 24.17 12.73 -3.10
C LYS A 354 24.30 12.65 -4.62
N VAL A 355 24.39 13.79 -5.29
CA VAL A 355 24.65 13.84 -6.74
C VAL A 355 25.99 13.16 -7.05
N LYS A 356 27.00 13.34 -6.19
CA LYS A 356 28.27 12.63 -6.29
C LYS A 356 28.13 11.11 -6.24
N HIS A 357 27.27 10.59 -5.36
CA HIS A 357 27.01 9.15 -5.30
C HIS A 357 26.35 8.63 -6.59
N LEU A 358 25.36 9.35 -7.13
CA LEU A 358 24.73 8.98 -8.41
C LEU A 358 25.70 9.01 -9.59
N LEU A 359 26.56 10.03 -9.67
CA LEU A 359 27.58 10.14 -10.72
C LEU A 359 28.61 9.00 -10.62
N LYS A 360 29.01 8.60 -9.41
CA LYS A 360 29.90 7.45 -9.21
C LYS A 360 29.28 6.14 -9.71
N GLU A 361 28.01 5.90 -9.42
CA GLU A 361 27.30 4.70 -9.88
C GLU A 361 27.12 4.69 -11.39
N SER A 362 26.93 5.87 -12.01
CA SER A 362 26.75 6.03 -13.45
C SER A 362 28.07 6.12 -14.23
N GLY A 363 29.23 6.05 -13.56
CA GLY A 363 30.56 6.18 -14.18
C GLY A 363 30.89 7.59 -14.69
N GLY A 364 30.19 8.62 -14.19
CA GLY A 364 30.34 10.01 -14.62
C GLY A 364 31.53 10.74 -13.98
N ASP A 365 31.93 11.85 -14.59
CA ASP A 365 33.04 12.69 -14.13
C ASP A 365 32.73 13.39 -12.79
N LEU A 366 33.57 13.12 -11.79
CA LEU A 366 33.43 13.69 -10.45
C LEU A 366 33.99 15.11 -10.34
N GLU A 367 34.76 15.58 -11.32
CA GLU A 367 35.24 16.96 -11.33
C GLU A 367 34.09 17.97 -11.48
N LEU A 368 33.01 17.56 -12.14
CA LEU A 368 31.76 18.30 -12.31
C LEU A 368 31.16 18.84 -11.00
N ILE A 369 31.32 18.09 -9.92
CA ILE A 369 30.71 18.37 -8.62
C ILE A 369 31.17 19.73 -8.07
N LYS A 370 32.40 20.13 -8.40
CA LYS A 370 32.97 21.42 -7.98
C LYS A 370 32.31 22.61 -8.69
N GLU A 371 31.70 22.38 -9.86
CA GLU A 371 31.08 23.41 -10.68
C GLU A 371 29.60 23.63 -10.34
N LEU A 372 28.91 22.61 -9.81
CA LEU A 372 27.47 22.66 -9.51
C LEU A 372 27.03 23.87 -8.64
N PRO A 373 27.80 24.32 -7.62
CA PRO A 373 27.43 25.50 -6.83
C PRO A 373 27.50 26.82 -7.60
N ASN A 374 28.36 26.87 -8.62
CA ASN A 374 28.67 28.06 -9.42
C ASN A 374 27.72 28.24 -10.60
N LEU A 375 26.90 27.24 -10.92
CA LEU A 375 25.92 27.32 -12.01
C LEU A 375 24.89 28.44 -11.74
N GLY A 376 24.67 29.28 -12.74
CA GLY A 376 23.60 30.26 -12.76
C GLY A 376 22.22 29.63 -13.06
N PRO A 377 21.13 30.39 -12.91
CA PRO A 377 19.81 29.94 -13.35
C PRO A 377 19.80 29.60 -14.85
N GLY A 378 19.25 28.44 -15.21
CA GLY A 378 19.21 27.98 -16.60
C GLY A 378 20.52 27.38 -17.11
N GLN A 379 21.55 27.29 -16.26
CA GLN A 379 22.79 26.56 -16.57
C GLN A 379 22.70 25.14 -16.00
N PHE A 380 23.03 24.18 -16.85
CA PHE A 380 23.00 22.76 -16.53
C PHE A 380 24.29 22.10 -16.98
N GLN A 381 24.62 21.01 -16.32
CA GLN A 381 25.62 20.08 -16.77
C GLN A 381 24.92 18.86 -17.34
N LEU A 382 25.10 18.62 -18.63
CA LEU A 382 24.57 17.45 -19.32
C LEU A 382 25.56 16.30 -19.16
N VAL A 383 25.09 15.21 -18.57
CA VAL A 383 25.82 13.95 -18.50
C VAL A 383 25.10 12.96 -19.39
N SER A 384 25.75 12.53 -20.48
CA SER A 384 25.20 11.53 -21.38
C SER A 384 26.32 10.67 -21.97
N PRO A 385 26.65 9.53 -21.33
CA PRO A 385 27.77 8.68 -21.72
C PRO A 385 27.71 8.17 -23.17
N ASP A 386 26.49 8.06 -23.72
CA ASP A 386 26.25 7.66 -25.12
C ASP A 386 26.67 8.75 -26.14
N VAL A 387 26.78 10.01 -25.71
CA VAL A 387 27.11 11.17 -26.56
C VAL A 387 28.54 11.65 -26.31
N ASP A 388 28.89 11.89 -25.05
CA ASP A 388 30.23 12.30 -24.65
C ASP A 388 30.53 11.74 -23.25
N THR A 389 31.78 11.33 -23.03
CA THR A 389 32.24 10.87 -21.72
C THR A 389 32.40 12.03 -20.74
N LYS A 390 32.61 13.25 -21.24
CA LYS A 390 32.72 14.45 -20.42
C LYS A 390 31.37 15.15 -20.26
N PRO A 391 31.10 15.74 -19.08
CA PRO A 391 29.94 16.61 -18.90
C PRO A 391 29.98 17.79 -19.86
N ILE A 392 28.84 18.08 -20.49
CA ILE A 392 28.70 19.18 -21.43
C ILE A 392 27.98 20.33 -20.71
N PRO A 393 28.60 21.51 -20.53
CA PRO A 393 27.91 22.66 -19.98
C PRO A 393 26.87 23.17 -20.99
N ILE A 394 25.61 23.26 -20.56
CA ILE A 394 24.50 23.73 -21.37
C ILE A 394 23.88 24.96 -20.74
N GLN A 395 23.76 26.02 -21.53
CA GLN A 395 22.91 27.16 -21.24
C GLN A 395 21.56 26.95 -21.90
N CYS A 396 20.50 26.89 -21.11
CA CYS A 396 19.14 26.84 -21.61
C CYS A 396 18.83 28.11 -22.40
N ARG A 397 18.22 27.95 -23.58
CA ARG A 397 17.75 29.08 -24.39
C ARG A 397 16.55 29.76 -23.73
N TRP A 398 16.25 30.98 -24.16
CA TRP A 398 15.00 31.63 -23.78
C TRP A 398 13.79 30.87 -24.33
N LEU A 399 12.73 30.83 -23.51
CA LEU A 399 11.47 30.14 -23.83
C LEU A 399 10.74 30.86 -24.96
N TYR A 400 10.08 30.07 -25.80
CA TYR A 400 9.14 30.60 -26.79
C TYR A 400 7.72 30.72 -26.22
N THR A 401 7.45 30.02 -25.13
CA THR A 401 6.21 30.04 -24.36
C THR A 401 6.35 30.81 -23.05
N ASP A 402 5.22 31.28 -22.54
CA ASP A 402 5.14 32.14 -21.37
C ASP A 402 5.68 31.45 -20.10
N HIS A 403 6.23 32.25 -19.18
CA HIS A 403 6.75 31.79 -17.90
C HIS A 403 6.25 32.63 -16.72
N GLY A 404 5.75 31.96 -15.69
CA GLY A 404 5.31 32.56 -14.43
C GLY A 404 4.37 31.62 -13.67
N ALA A 405 3.55 32.18 -12.77
CA ALA A 405 2.70 31.41 -11.85
C ALA A 405 1.69 30.47 -12.53
N PRO A 406 1.34 29.32 -11.94
CA PRO A 406 0.34 28.40 -12.50
C PRO A 406 -0.93 29.11 -13.00
N LEU A 407 -1.48 28.66 -14.13
CA LEU A 407 -2.72 29.23 -14.67
C LEU A 407 -3.87 29.01 -13.68
N SER A 408 -4.71 30.03 -13.49
CA SER A 408 -5.98 29.84 -12.78
C SER A 408 -6.94 29.04 -13.64
N GLU A 409 -7.94 28.39 -13.03
CA GLU A 409 -8.91 27.60 -13.80
C GLU A 409 -9.66 28.46 -14.84
N ASP A 410 -9.94 29.73 -14.53
CA ASP A 410 -10.62 30.66 -15.45
C ASP A 410 -9.72 31.04 -16.64
N GLN A 411 -8.39 31.05 -16.44
CA GLN A 411 -7.44 31.24 -17.53
C GLN A 411 -7.39 30.00 -18.42
N VAL A 412 -7.38 28.80 -17.81
CA VAL A 412 -7.45 27.53 -18.54
C VAL A 412 -8.72 27.49 -19.40
N GLU A 413 -9.86 27.92 -18.86
CA GLU A 413 -11.14 27.99 -19.59
C GLU A 413 -11.08 28.89 -20.82
N LYS A 414 -10.50 30.08 -20.68
CA LYS A 414 -10.35 31.05 -21.78
C LYS A 414 -9.39 30.61 -22.87
N ILE A 415 -8.36 29.84 -22.52
CA ILE A 415 -7.33 29.38 -23.46
C ILE A 415 -7.79 28.14 -24.22
N THR A 416 -8.68 27.33 -23.62
CA THR A 416 -9.19 26.10 -24.23
C THR A 416 -10.28 26.44 -25.26
N SER A 417 -9.99 26.29 -26.54
CA SER A 417 -10.92 26.60 -27.63
C SER A 417 -12.10 25.62 -27.69
N ASP A 418 -13.24 26.11 -28.18
CA ASP A 418 -14.46 25.30 -28.35
C ASP A 418 -14.26 24.14 -29.33
N GLU A 419 -13.46 24.34 -30.38
CA GLU A 419 -13.11 23.29 -31.37
C GLU A 419 -12.47 22.07 -30.70
N ILE A 420 -11.49 22.28 -29.81
CA ILE A 420 -10.80 21.18 -29.11
C ILE A 420 -11.75 20.53 -28.08
N ARG A 421 -12.64 21.31 -27.44
CA ARG A 421 -13.66 20.77 -26.52
C ARG A 421 -14.64 19.85 -27.24
N GLU A 422 -15.15 20.26 -28.40
CA GLU A 422 -16.05 19.47 -29.21
C GLU A 422 -15.36 18.19 -29.70
N TRP A 423 -14.13 18.31 -30.21
CA TRP A 423 -13.31 17.17 -30.63
C TRP A 423 -13.10 16.16 -29.50
N ALA A 424 -12.72 16.61 -28.30
CA ALA A 424 -12.51 15.74 -27.15
C ALA A 424 -13.82 15.05 -26.73
N SER A 425 -14.93 15.81 -26.67
CA SER A 425 -16.25 15.27 -26.32
C SER A 425 -16.74 14.19 -27.30
N GLY A 426 -16.39 14.31 -28.58
CA GLY A 426 -16.75 13.32 -29.61
C GLY A 426 -16.13 11.94 -29.36
N ARG A 427 -14.94 11.90 -28.76
CA ARG A 427 -14.25 10.63 -28.44
C ARG A 427 -14.81 9.90 -27.23
N SER A 428 -15.52 10.59 -26.34
CA SER A 428 -16.22 9.99 -25.20
C SER A 428 -17.33 9.01 -25.62
N ARG A 429 -17.90 9.15 -26.83
CA ARG A 429 -19.09 8.38 -27.27
C ARG A 429 -18.79 7.03 -27.93
N THR A 430 -17.53 6.75 -28.28
CA THR A 430 -17.15 5.59 -29.10
C THR A 430 -16.78 4.35 -28.26
N ALA A 431 -16.45 4.53 -26.97
CA ALA A 431 -15.84 3.47 -26.15
C ALA A 431 -16.81 2.38 -25.61
N THR A 432 -18.13 2.54 -25.72
CA THR A 432 -19.10 1.80 -24.87
C THR A 432 -19.97 0.74 -25.56
N ARG A 433 -19.74 0.34 -26.82
CA ARG A 433 -20.79 -0.40 -27.57
C ARG A 433 -20.62 -1.90 -27.85
N ASP A 434 -19.43 -2.49 -27.89
CA ASP A 434 -19.27 -3.86 -28.43
C ASP A 434 -18.54 -4.87 -27.51
N GLY A 435 -19.05 -5.11 -26.30
CA GLY A 435 -18.49 -6.08 -25.33
C GLY A 435 -19.07 -7.50 -25.36
N ALA A 436 -20.23 -7.70 -25.99
CA ALA A 436 -21.01 -8.94 -25.89
C ALA A 436 -20.29 -10.16 -26.53
N ALA A 437 -19.57 -9.94 -27.63
CA ALA A 437 -18.82 -10.99 -28.30
C ALA A 437 -17.63 -11.48 -27.46
N ALA A 438 -16.88 -10.56 -26.85
CA ALA A 438 -15.77 -10.89 -25.95
C ALA A 438 -16.25 -11.65 -24.71
N ALA A 439 -17.38 -11.24 -24.12
CA ALA A 439 -18.00 -11.94 -23.01
C ALA A 439 -18.44 -13.37 -23.38
N THR A 440 -18.97 -13.56 -24.58
CA THR A 440 -19.36 -14.88 -25.09
C THR A 440 -18.14 -15.79 -25.28
N ALA A 441 -17.02 -15.24 -25.77
CA ALA A 441 -15.75 -15.97 -25.89
C ALA A 441 -15.21 -16.39 -24.52
N ALA A 442 -15.23 -15.49 -23.53
CA ALA A 442 -14.71 -15.76 -22.18
C ALA A 442 -15.44 -16.90 -21.45
N LEU A 443 -16.72 -17.13 -21.77
CA LEU A 443 -17.54 -18.21 -21.20
C LEU A 443 -17.35 -19.57 -21.93
N GLY A 444 -16.39 -19.69 -22.85
CA GLY A 444 -15.99 -20.97 -23.45
C GLY A 444 -16.96 -21.54 -24.49
N GLY A 445 -17.58 -20.69 -25.31
CA GLY A 445 -18.73 -21.02 -26.17
C GLY A 445 -18.79 -22.41 -26.84
N VAL A 446 -19.82 -23.17 -26.47
CA VAL A 446 -20.59 -24.06 -27.37
C VAL A 446 -21.89 -23.29 -27.68
N GLY A 447 -22.17 -23.05 -28.96
CA GLY A 447 -23.01 -21.91 -29.39
C GLY A 447 -24.51 -22.13 -29.64
N SER A 448 -25.14 -21.04 -30.08
CA SER A 448 -26.27 -21.00 -31.04
C SER A 448 -26.29 -19.60 -31.68
N GLY A 449 -26.43 -19.53 -33.00
CA GLY A 449 -26.09 -18.36 -33.81
C GLY A 449 -27.20 -17.34 -34.04
N ALA A 450 -26.80 -16.09 -34.28
CA ALA A 450 -27.51 -15.14 -35.15
C ALA A 450 -26.52 -14.08 -35.65
N ALA A 451 -26.59 -13.80 -36.94
CA ALA A 451 -25.65 -12.97 -37.70
C ALA A 451 -25.90 -11.46 -37.56
N GLY A 452 -24.81 -10.68 -37.65
CA GLY A 452 -24.86 -9.24 -37.90
C GLY A 452 -23.59 -8.77 -38.60
N LYS A 453 -23.57 -8.81 -39.94
CA LYS A 453 -22.55 -8.18 -40.78
C LYS A 453 -22.75 -6.66 -40.78
N GLY A 454 -21.71 -5.91 -40.40
CA GLY A 454 -21.62 -4.47 -40.65
C GLY A 454 -20.21 -3.98 -40.33
N GLY A 455 -19.46 -3.57 -41.36
CA GLY A 455 -18.03 -3.30 -41.24
C GLY A 455 -17.65 -1.82 -41.04
N ARG A 456 -16.36 -1.68 -40.74
CA ARG A 456 -15.43 -0.54 -40.94
C ARG A 456 -15.36 0.53 -39.84
N GLY A 457 -14.29 0.40 -39.04
CA GLY A 457 -13.75 1.42 -38.16
C GLY A 457 -12.85 0.81 -37.07
N GLY A 458 -11.88 -0.02 -37.46
CA GLY A 458 -11.01 -0.71 -36.50
C GLY A 458 -10.18 0.28 -35.70
N GLY A 459 -10.46 0.38 -34.40
CA GLY A 459 -9.57 1.01 -33.43
C GLY A 459 -8.33 0.14 -33.30
N VAL A 460 -7.20 0.65 -33.80
CA VAL A 460 -5.88 0.00 -33.86
C VAL A 460 -5.34 -0.42 -32.48
N VAL A 461 -5.99 0.01 -31.40
CA VAL A 461 -5.65 -0.27 -29.99
C VAL A 461 -6.15 -1.63 -29.50
N SER A 462 -7.11 -2.24 -30.20
CA SER A 462 -7.77 -3.49 -29.77
C SER A 462 -7.05 -4.77 -30.22
N ASN A 463 -6.22 -4.69 -31.26
CA ASN A 463 -5.64 -5.86 -31.93
C ASN A 463 -4.21 -6.21 -31.49
N ALA A 464 -3.79 -5.74 -30.32
CA ALA A 464 -2.45 -5.99 -29.79
C ALA A 464 -2.42 -6.51 -28.35
N ARG A 465 -3.53 -7.09 -27.86
CA ARG A 465 -3.44 -8.04 -26.74
C ARG A 465 -2.79 -9.36 -27.18
N LEU A 466 -2.87 -9.69 -28.48
CA LEU A 466 -2.25 -10.86 -29.11
C LEU A 466 -0.87 -10.55 -29.68
N THR A 467 0.20 -10.97 -29.00
CA THR A 467 1.19 -11.84 -29.65
C THR A 467 1.93 -12.71 -28.63
N LYS A 468 1.84 -14.01 -28.89
CA LYS A 468 2.39 -15.15 -28.16
C LYS A 468 3.93 -15.17 -28.20
N ASP A 469 4.50 -15.84 -27.20
CA ASP A 469 5.90 -16.28 -27.05
C ASP A 469 6.96 -15.26 -26.61
N VAL A 470 6.89 -14.90 -25.32
CA VAL A 470 8.07 -15.06 -24.46
C VAL A 470 7.67 -15.98 -23.30
N GLY A 471 7.84 -17.28 -23.54
CA GLY A 471 7.81 -18.27 -22.48
C GLY A 471 8.79 -17.95 -21.36
N GLY A 472 8.38 -18.26 -20.13
CA GLY A 472 9.32 -18.50 -19.04
C GLY A 472 9.74 -17.32 -18.16
N MET A 473 9.04 -16.18 -18.16
CA MET A 473 9.36 -15.05 -17.26
C MET A 473 8.17 -14.44 -16.48
N ALA A 474 6.98 -15.06 -16.52
CA ALA A 474 5.86 -14.70 -15.64
C ALA A 474 5.83 -15.50 -14.31
N ALA A 475 6.73 -16.49 -14.16
CA ALA A 475 6.91 -17.27 -12.92
C ALA A 475 8.09 -16.77 -12.06
N ALA A 476 8.79 -15.70 -12.47
CA ALA A 476 9.91 -15.10 -11.75
C ALA A 476 9.56 -13.76 -11.06
N ALA A 477 8.27 -13.40 -11.01
CA ALA A 477 7.77 -12.22 -10.27
C ALA A 477 7.34 -12.55 -8.84
N HIS A 478 7.27 -13.84 -8.45
CA HIS A 478 7.30 -14.24 -7.05
C HIS A 478 8.74 -14.15 -6.52
N GLY A 479 9.27 -12.94 -6.49
CA GLY A 479 10.33 -12.60 -5.55
C GLY A 479 9.71 -12.75 -4.16
N VAL A 480 9.91 -13.91 -3.55
CA VAL A 480 9.77 -14.07 -2.11
C VAL A 480 10.74 -13.07 -1.47
N VAL A 481 10.23 -11.89 -1.16
CA VAL A 481 10.67 -11.17 0.02
C VAL A 481 9.46 -11.18 0.92
N ASP A 482 9.60 -11.98 1.97
CA ASP A 482 8.68 -12.11 3.08
C ASP A 482 8.37 -10.71 3.66
N ASP A 483 7.27 -10.10 3.22
CA ASP A 483 6.69 -8.90 3.82
C ASP A 483 5.86 -9.25 5.07
N SER A 484 6.29 -10.29 5.82
CA SER A 484 5.73 -10.52 7.12
C SER A 484 6.22 -9.49 8.14
N ALA A 485 5.22 -8.83 8.71
CA ALA A 485 5.22 -8.26 10.05
C ALA A 485 5.74 -6.83 10.22
N PHE A 486 4.91 -5.88 9.82
CA PHE A 486 4.60 -4.75 10.70
C PHE A 486 3.12 -4.74 11.05
N GLU A 487 2.72 -5.79 11.74
CA GLU A 487 1.41 -5.85 12.37
C GLU A 487 1.56 -5.49 13.84
N VAL A 488 0.92 -4.39 14.23
CA VAL A 488 0.53 -4.17 15.61
C VAL A 488 -0.44 -5.28 15.98
N ARG A 489 0.02 -6.27 16.74
CA ARG A 489 -0.85 -7.30 17.31
C ARG A 489 -0.62 -7.40 18.80
N LEU A 490 -1.74 -7.37 19.52
CA LEU A 490 -1.79 -7.48 20.96
C LEU A 490 -1.33 -8.88 21.39
N MET A 491 -0.04 -9.06 21.65
CA MET A 491 0.45 -10.23 22.38
C MET A 491 0.15 -10.02 23.86
N GLY A 492 -0.60 -10.94 24.46
CA GLY A 492 -1.00 -10.84 25.87
C GLY A 492 -1.61 -9.48 26.21
N GLY A 493 -2.48 -8.93 25.36
CA GLY A 493 -3.17 -7.66 25.62
C GLY A 493 -2.30 -6.39 25.69
N LEU A 494 -1.00 -6.47 25.39
CA LEU A 494 -0.10 -5.33 25.22
C LEU A 494 0.02 -4.99 23.73
N ALA A 495 -0.18 -3.72 23.37
CA ALA A 495 -0.08 -3.25 22.00
C ALA A 495 1.41 -3.13 21.61
N VAL A 496 2.07 -4.28 21.51
CA VAL A 496 3.49 -4.40 21.17
C VAL A 496 3.58 -4.73 19.69
N LEU A 497 4.53 -4.10 19.01
CA LEU A 497 4.78 -4.40 17.62
C LEU A 497 5.30 -5.83 17.56
N LYS A 498 4.72 -6.70 16.72
CA LYS A 498 5.34 -7.99 16.37
C LYS A 498 6.52 -7.74 15.42
N ASP A 499 7.38 -6.81 15.80
CA ASP A 499 8.62 -6.46 15.14
C ASP A 499 9.72 -7.18 15.91
N GLY A 500 10.50 -8.01 15.21
CA GLY A 500 11.68 -8.63 15.79
C GLY A 500 12.77 -7.63 16.19
N ARG A 501 12.51 -6.32 16.05
CA ARG A 501 13.33 -5.18 16.51
C ARG A 501 12.74 -4.48 17.76
N ASP A 502 11.59 -4.89 18.29
CA ASP A 502 11.05 -4.37 19.55
C ASP A 502 11.61 -5.18 20.75
N PRO A 503 12.32 -4.54 21.69
CA PRO A 503 12.89 -5.25 22.85
C PRO A 503 11.82 -5.91 23.73
N LEU A 504 10.63 -5.33 23.87
CA LEU A 504 9.59 -5.88 24.75
C LEU A 504 9.04 -7.21 24.19
N TYR A 505 8.98 -7.33 22.86
CA TYR A 505 8.58 -8.56 22.17
C TYR A 505 9.60 -9.69 22.38
N VAL A 506 10.89 -9.39 22.21
CA VAL A 506 11.98 -10.36 22.41
C VAL A 506 12.04 -10.83 23.86
N MET A 507 11.85 -9.91 24.83
CA MET A 507 11.79 -10.26 26.25
C MET A 507 10.61 -11.20 26.58
N GLN A 508 9.44 -10.98 25.99
CA GLN A 508 8.27 -11.84 26.20
C GLN A 508 8.46 -13.24 25.60
N ALA A 509 9.04 -13.33 24.40
CA ALA A 509 9.36 -14.60 23.77
C ALA A 509 10.39 -15.40 24.59
N LEU A 510 11.44 -14.72 25.08
CA LEU A 510 12.45 -15.33 25.96
C LEU A 510 11.83 -15.81 27.28
N THR A 511 10.92 -15.02 27.85
CA THR A 511 10.20 -15.37 29.08
C THR A 511 9.37 -16.63 28.89
N ASN A 512 8.57 -16.71 27.83
CA ASN A 512 7.74 -17.89 27.54
C ASN A 512 8.60 -19.15 27.30
N MET A 513 9.73 -19.02 26.61
CA MET A 513 10.67 -20.13 26.38
C MET A 513 11.24 -20.65 27.70
N VAL A 514 11.72 -19.76 28.57
CA VAL A 514 12.28 -20.14 29.87
C VAL A 514 11.20 -20.69 30.80
N SER A 515 10.00 -20.11 30.82
CA SER A 515 8.86 -20.65 31.56
C SER A 515 8.47 -22.06 31.10
N GLY A 516 8.56 -22.35 29.80
CA GLY A 516 8.35 -23.71 29.27
C GLY A 516 9.37 -24.71 29.81
N VAL A 517 10.65 -24.33 29.87
CA VAL A 517 11.71 -25.17 30.45
C VAL A 517 11.47 -25.40 31.94
N VAL A 518 11.13 -24.34 32.68
CA VAL A 518 10.82 -24.42 34.11
C VAL A 518 9.60 -25.29 34.38
N LEU A 519 8.55 -25.22 33.54
CA LEU A 519 7.39 -26.11 33.65
C LEU A 519 7.77 -27.57 33.43
N GLY A 520 8.61 -27.85 32.43
CA GLY A 520 9.13 -29.20 32.21
C GLY A 520 9.92 -29.72 33.41
N TRP A 521 10.75 -28.86 34.01
CA TRP A 521 11.51 -29.19 35.21
C TRP A 521 10.61 -29.36 36.44
N ALA A 522 9.57 -28.53 36.57
CA ALA A 522 8.56 -28.64 37.62
C ALA A 522 7.76 -29.92 37.51
N MET A 523 7.42 -30.34 36.29
CA MET A 523 6.76 -31.61 36.05
C MET A 523 7.62 -32.79 36.50
N ILE A 524 8.93 -32.77 36.21
CA ILE A 524 9.88 -33.79 36.68
C ILE A 524 9.96 -33.79 38.20
N ALA A 525 10.05 -32.62 38.83
CA ALA A 525 10.16 -32.50 40.29
C ALA A 525 8.89 -33.00 41.00
N VAL A 526 7.69 -32.67 40.48
CA VAL A 526 6.42 -33.19 41.00
C VAL A 526 6.30 -34.71 40.79
N LEU A 527 6.78 -35.23 39.67
CA LEU A 527 6.79 -36.67 39.39
C LEU A 527 7.73 -37.43 40.32
N LEU A 528 8.91 -36.89 40.61
CA LEU A 528 9.85 -37.45 41.59
C LEU A 528 9.29 -37.39 43.02
N GLY A 529 8.66 -36.28 43.41
CA GLY A 529 7.98 -36.17 44.70
C GLY A 529 6.83 -37.16 44.86
N TRP A 530 6.08 -37.44 43.79
CA TRP A 530 5.08 -38.53 43.80
C TRP A 530 5.73 -39.91 43.89
N GLN A 531 6.81 -40.16 43.14
CA GLN A 531 7.55 -41.43 43.18
C GLN A 531 8.10 -41.73 44.59
N ASN A 532 8.54 -40.69 45.30
CA ASN A 532 9.06 -40.80 46.66
C ASN A 532 7.97 -40.89 47.74
N GLY A 533 6.70 -40.69 47.38
CA GLY A 533 5.55 -40.74 48.29
C GLY A 533 5.26 -39.43 49.03
N ASP A 534 5.93 -38.34 48.66
CA ASP A 534 5.83 -37.03 49.32
C ASP A 534 4.62 -36.21 48.84
N ILE A 535 3.99 -36.62 47.74
CA ILE A 535 2.92 -35.88 47.06
C ILE A 535 1.85 -36.86 46.54
N ASP A 536 0.57 -36.48 46.64
CA ASP A 536 -0.54 -37.26 46.08
C ASP A 536 -0.57 -37.28 44.54
N TRP A 537 -1.08 -38.36 43.96
CA TRP A 537 -1.17 -38.57 42.51
C TRP A 537 -1.94 -37.48 41.74
N TRP A 538 -2.91 -36.82 42.37
CA TRP A 538 -3.75 -35.82 41.72
C TRP A 538 -2.97 -34.54 41.40
N TRP A 539 -1.94 -34.22 42.18
CA TRP A 539 -1.05 -33.08 41.89
C TRP A 539 -0.20 -33.31 40.65
N MET A 540 0.23 -34.54 40.41
CA MET A 540 0.88 -34.93 39.16
C MET A 540 -0.07 -34.77 37.96
N ALA A 541 -1.36 -35.14 38.11
CA ALA A 541 -2.35 -34.94 37.05
C ALA A 541 -2.58 -33.45 36.74
N VAL A 542 -2.67 -32.60 37.76
CA VAL A 542 -2.79 -31.14 37.60
C VAL A 542 -1.55 -30.55 36.91
N ALA A 543 -0.34 -30.93 37.36
CA ALA A 543 0.92 -30.49 36.76
C ALA A 543 1.02 -30.89 35.28
N PHE A 544 0.59 -32.11 34.94
CA PHE A 544 0.58 -32.61 33.57
C PHE A 544 -0.37 -31.80 32.68
N VAL A 545 -1.62 -31.57 33.12
CA VAL A 545 -2.62 -30.82 32.35
C VAL A 545 -2.14 -29.39 32.09
N ILE A 546 -1.60 -28.71 33.11
CA ILE A 546 -1.11 -27.33 32.96
C ILE A 546 0.08 -27.29 31.98
N THR A 547 1.04 -28.20 32.14
CA THR A 547 2.25 -28.25 31.29
C THR A 547 1.90 -28.53 29.83
N VAL A 548 1.00 -29.49 29.57
CA VAL A 548 0.53 -29.80 28.21
C VAL A 548 -0.26 -28.63 27.62
N THR A 549 -1.16 -28.00 28.39
CA THR A 549 -1.98 -26.89 27.92
C THR A 549 -1.12 -25.68 27.55
N VAL A 550 -0.18 -25.31 28.41
CA VAL A 550 0.73 -24.18 28.16
C VAL A 550 1.68 -24.51 26.99
N GLY A 551 2.24 -25.72 26.95
CA GLY A 551 3.13 -26.16 25.88
C GLY A 551 2.44 -26.18 24.50
N LEU A 552 1.20 -26.65 24.45
CA LEU A 552 0.39 -26.67 23.22
C LEU A 552 0.13 -25.24 22.72
N VAL A 553 -0.18 -24.30 23.62
CA VAL A 553 -0.45 -22.91 23.23
C VAL A 553 0.80 -22.19 22.75
N ILE A 554 1.93 -22.35 23.43
CA ILE A 554 3.21 -21.80 22.98
C ILE A 554 3.60 -22.42 21.62
N GLY A 555 3.41 -23.73 21.44
CA GLY A 555 3.65 -24.43 20.18
C GLY A 555 2.75 -23.94 19.05
N LEU A 556 1.45 -23.76 19.32
CA LEU A 556 0.51 -23.18 18.36
C LEU A 556 0.87 -21.73 18.02
N GLU A 557 1.27 -20.89 18.97
CA GLU A 557 1.72 -19.53 18.70
C GLU A 557 2.96 -19.50 17.80
N MET A 558 3.88 -20.45 17.96
CA MET A 558 5.08 -20.58 17.14
C MET A 558 4.75 -21.05 15.72
N PHE A 559 3.87 -22.06 15.59
CA PHE A 559 3.53 -22.71 14.31
C PHE A 559 2.50 -21.94 13.48
N LEU A 560 1.52 -21.29 14.12
CA LEU A 560 0.47 -20.47 13.47
C LEU A 560 0.86 -19.00 13.35
N SER A 561 2.15 -18.68 13.50
CA SER A 561 2.67 -17.31 13.42
C SER A 561 2.40 -16.62 12.08
N HIS A 562 1.99 -17.38 11.04
CA HIS A 562 1.72 -16.92 9.69
C HIS A 562 0.22 -16.73 9.38
N ASP A 563 -0.71 -17.22 10.22
CA ASP A 563 -2.16 -17.06 10.00
C ASP A 563 -2.77 -16.02 10.93
N ALA A 564 -3.19 -14.91 10.32
CA ALA A 564 -3.81 -13.77 10.97
C ALA A 564 -5.08 -14.05 11.77
N THR A 565 -5.89 -14.93 11.23
CA THR A 565 -7.27 -15.12 11.65
C THR A 565 -7.36 -16.13 12.79
N LEU A 566 -6.54 -17.19 12.74
CA LEU A 566 -6.40 -18.18 13.80
C LEU A 566 -5.71 -17.59 15.04
N GLN A 567 -4.69 -16.76 14.86
CA GLN A 567 -3.98 -16.11 15.97
C GLN A 567 -4.91 -15.18 16.79
N LYS A 568 -5.90 -14.54 16.16
CA LYS A 568 -6.88 -13.65 16.82
C LYS A 568 -7.90 -14.41 17.67
N LYS A 569 -8.21 -15.67 17.34
CA LYS A 569 -9.02 -16.57 18.18
C LYS A 569 -8.19 -17.09 19.37
N ILE A 570 -6.92 -17.42 19.14
CA ILE A 570 -5.97 -17.91 20.16
C ILE A 570 -5.62 -16.81 21.19
N SER A 571 -5.44 -15.55 20.77
CA SER A 571 -5.05 -14.44 21.66
C SER A 571 -6.07 -14.13 22.76
N ARG A 572 -7.35 -14.45 22.55
CA ARG A 572 -8.38 -14.33 23.59
C ARG A 572 -8.16 -15.33 24.73
N PHE A 573 -7.66 -16.52 24.41
CA PHE A 573 -7.34 -17.59 25.36
C PHE A 573 -5.94 -17.43 25.98
N ALA A 574 -4.98 -16.88 25.23
CA ALA A 574 -3.59 -16.69 25.67
C ALA A 574 -3.48 -15.94 27.02
N ARG A 575 -4.35 -14.94 27.26
CA ARG A 575 -4.37 -14.18 28.53
C ARG A 575 -4.76 -15.03 29.74
N SER A 576 -5.83 -15.81 29.60
CA SER A 576 -6.26 -16.73 30.66
C SER A 576 -5.17 -17.75 30.98
N ILE A 577 -4.47 -18.22 29.94
CA ILE A 577 -3.37 -19.16 30.08
C ILE A 577 -2.15 -18.53 30.75
N GLN A 578 -1.83 -17.27 30.44
CA GLN A 578 -0.74 -16.54 31.11
C GLN A 578 -1.01 -16.36 32.61
N TYR A 579 -2.25 -16.09 33.01
CA TYR A 579 -2.61 -16.05 34.45
C TYR A 579 -2.53 -17.43 35.09
N ILE A 580 -3.03 -18.48 34.43
CA ILE A 580 -2.92 -19.86 34.91
C ILE A 580 -1.45 -20.26 35.09
N LEU A 581 -0.60 -19.93 34.12
CA LEU A 581 0.85 -20.14 34.18
C LEU A 581 1.47 -19.43 35.38
N ALA A 582 1.18 -18.13 35.55
CA ALA A 582 1.70 -17.35 36.66
C ALA A 582 1.28 -17.95 38.01
N THR A 583 -0.01 -18.23 38.17
CA THR A 583 -0.55 -18.84 39.40
C THR A 583 0.11 -20.18 39.70
N TRP A 584 0.31 -21.03 38.68
CA TRP A 584 0.97 -22.31 38.86
C TRP A 584 2.43 -22.17 39.27
N LEU A 585 3.21 -21.31 38.60
CA LEU A 585 4.61 -21.08 38.96
C LEU A 585 4.75 -20.52 40.39
N TRP A 586 3.83 -19.65 40.81
CA TRP A 586 3.76 -19.18 42.20
C TRP A 586 3.45 -20.31 43.20
N ILE A 587 2.54 -21.24 42.86
CA ILE A 587 2.24 -22.41 43.70
C ILE A 587 3.48 -23.28 43.86
N VAL A 588 4.18 -23.59 42.76
CA VAL A 588 5.41 -24.39 42.78
C VAL A 588 6.50 -23.68 43.60
N LEU A 589 6.64 -22.35 43.45
CA LEU A 589 7.63 -21.58 44.20
C LEU A 589 7.33 -21.55 45.70
N ILE A 590 6.06 -21.44 46.07
CA ILE A 590 5.63 -21.48 47.47
C ILE A 590 5.88 -22.87 48.05
N TRP A 591 5.60 -23.95 47.33
CA TRP A 591 5.91 -25.30 47.78
C TRP A 591 7.39 -25.50 48.00
N GLN A 592 8.22 -25.13 47.02
CA GLN A 592 9.67 -25.26 47.13
C GLN A 592 10.26 -24.49 48.33
N ASN A 593 9.64 -23.38 48.75
CA ASN A 593 10.11 -22.59 49.89
C ASN A 593 9.48 -22.97 51.24
N LYS A 594 8.34 -23.67 51.26
CA LYS A 594 7.59 -23.98 52.50
C LYS A 594 7.57 -25.45 52.89
N ASN A 595 7.63 -26.37 51.93
CA ASN A 595 7.57 -27.81 52.18
C ASN A 595 8.77 -28.48 51.49
N ASP A 596 9.52 -29.30 52.22
CA ASP A 596 10.68 -30.07 51.70
C ASP A 596 10.30 -31.18 50.69
N ASN A 597 9.03 -31.21 50.24
CA ASN A 597 8.48 -32.30 49.42
C ASN A 597 8.81 -32.19 47.91
N ILE A 598 9.30 -31.03 47.45
CA ILE A 598 9.70 -30.81 46.05
C ILE A 598 11.06 -30.12 46.02
N ASP A 599 12.11 -30.87 45.71
CA ASP A 599 13.43 -30.32 45.43
C ASP A 599 13.65 -30.18 43.92
N MET A 600 13.84 -28.94 43.48
CA MET A 600 14.13 -28.62 42.07
C MET A 600 15.63 -28.53 41.78
N GLY A 601 16.50 -28.64 42.80
CA GLY A 601 17.93 -28.43 42.70
C GLY A 601 18.26 -27.12 42.02
N TRP A 602 19.05 -27.17 40.94
CA TRP A 602 19.42 -25.99 40.14
C TRP A 602 18.23 -25.31 39.45
N GLY A 603 17.11 -26.01 39.26
CA GLY A 603 15.88 -25.46 38.69
C GLY A 603 15.19 -24.44 39.60
N ALA A 604 15.51 -24.43 40.89
CA ALA A 604 15.02 -23.45 41.88
C ALA A 604 15.27 -22.00 41.45
N ILE A 605 16.48 -21.72 40.98
CA ILE A 605 16.89 -20.37 40.58
C ILE A 605 16.12 -19.94 39.33
N LEU A 606 15.96 -20.85 38.36
CA LEU A 606 15.20 -20.59 37.14
C LEU A 606 13.71 -20.40 37.41
N LEU A 607 13.16 -21.11 38.41
CA LEU A 607 11.78 -20.90 38.86
C LEU A 607 11.59 -19.49 39.40
N GLU A 608 12.45 -19.03 40.32
CA GLU A 608 12.38 -17.67 40.87
C GLU A 608 12.48 -16.62 39.76
N MET A 609 13.42 -16.77 38.82
CA MET A 609 13.56 -15.87 37.68
C MET A 609 12.28 -15.86 36.81
N SER A 610 11.75 -17.03 36.47
CA SER A 610 10.56 -17.16 35.64
C SER A 610 9.32 -16.54 36.29
N VAL A 611 9.16 -16.69 37.61
CA VAL A 611 8.05 -16.07 38.36
C VAL A 611 8.13 -14.55 38.28
N VAL A 612 9.33 -13.98 38.48
CA VAL A 612 9.56 -12.54 38.39
C VAL A 612 9.25 -12.02 36.98
N TRP A 613 9.72 -12.71 35.94
CA TRP A 613 9.51 -12.30 34.56
C TRP A 613 8.04 -12.35 34.15
N VAL A 614 7.34 -13.45 34.42
CA VAL A 614 5.91 -13.60 34.07
C VAL A 614 5.06 -12.57 34.82
N THR A 615 5.38 -12.30 36.08
CA THR A 615 4.67 -11.29 36.90
C THR A 615 4.93 -9.88 36.37
N LEU A 616 6.15 -9.55 35.95
CA LEU A 616 6.47 -8.27 35.32
C LEU A 616 5.59 -8.01 34.09
N PHE A 617 5.46 -9.00 33.21
CA PHE A 617 4.65 -8.85 32.00
C PHE A 617 3.15 -8.67 32.28
N ILE A 618 2.63 -9.31 33.32
CA ILE A 618 1.26 -9.08 33.80
C ILE A 618 1.07 -7.63 34.28
N VAL A 619 2.02 -7.11 35.05
CA VAL A 619 1.98 -5.73 35.57
C VAL A 619 2.09 -4.71 34.43
N VAL A 620 3.00 -4.93 33.49
CA VAL A 620 3.16 -4.06 32.31
C VAL A 620 1.89 -4.06 31.46
N GLU A 621 1.26 -5.22 31.25
CA GLU A 621 -0.04 -5.33 30.57
C GLU A 621 -1.12 -4.53 31.28
N TRP A 622 -1.19 -4.65 32.60
CA TRP A 622 -2.16 -3.94 33.42
C TRP A 622 -1.98 -2.41 33.34
N ILE A 623 -0.76 -1.91 33.48
CA ILE A 623 -0.45 -0.46 33.39
C ILE A 623 -0.78 0.09 32.00
N ASN A 624 -0.46 -0.64 30.93
CA ASN A 624 -0.70 -0.17 29.57
C ASN A 624 -2.22 -0.07 29.26
N ARG A 625 -3.02 -0.98 29.83
CA ARG A 625 -4.49 -0.89 29.75
C ARG A 625 -5.04 0.34 30.45
N PHE A 626 -4.49 0.69 31.61
CA PHE A 626 -4.87 1.93 32.31
C PHE A 626 -4.52 3.18 31.50
N LYS A 627 -3.40 3.19 30.77
CA LYS A 627 -3.02 4.31 29.88
C LYS A 627 -3.91 4.43 28.63
N LEU A 628 -4.31 3.31 28.04
CA LEU A 628 -5.20 3.28 26.86
C LEU A 628 -6.66 3.52 27.23
N GLY A 629 -7.06 3.23 28.48
CA GLY A 629 -8.33 3.62 29.06
C GLY A 629 -8.31 5.04 29.62
N LYS A 630 -8.27 6.06 28.75
CA LYS A 630 -8.68 7.42 29.14
C LYS A 630 -10.14 7.35 29.58
N LEU A 631 -10.34 7.35 30.90
CA LEU A 631 -11.60 7.62 31.57
C LEU A 631 -12.08 9.03 31.18
N GLU A 632 -12.92 9.14 30.15
CA GLU A 632 -13.84 10.27 30.05
C GLU A 632 -14.94 10.08 31.10
N PHE A 633 -14.73 10.63 32.29
CA PHE A 633 -15.84 10.89 33.21
C PHE A 633 -16.69 12.04 32.64
N LYS A 634 -17.68 11.70 31.80
CA LYS A 634 -18.87 12.54 31.59
C LYS A 634 -20.06 11.92 32.30
N LYS A 635 -20.67 12.70 33.19
CA LYS A 635 -21.82 12.36 34.04
C LYS A 635 -22.90 11.53 33.30
N GLY A 636 -23.28 10.39 33.87
CA GLY A 636 -24.68 9.97 33.88
C GLY A 636 -25.10 8.75 33.06
N ILE A 637 -24.21 7.84 32.62
CA ILE A 637 -24.66 6.60 31.95
C ILE A 637 -23.93 5.38 32.54
N SER A 638 -24.73 4.40 32.99
CA SER A 638 -24.28 3.16 33.63
C SER A 638 -23.54 2.25 32.64
N ILE A 639 -22.41 1.71 33.10
CA ILE A 639 -21.47 0.85 32.37
C ILE A 639 -22.13 -0.43 31.82
N LEU A 640 -23.24 -0.87 32.43
CA LEU A 640 -23.85 -2.16 32.14
C LEU A 640 -24.75 -2.18 30.89
N SER A 641 -25.25 -1.02 30.43
CA SER A 641 -26.06 -0.94 29.20
C SER A 641 -25.20 -0.80 27.94
N THR A 642 -24.08 -0.08 28.03
CA THR A 642 -23.13 0.08 26.91
C THR A 642 -22.37 -1.21 26.60
N LEU A 643 -22.20 -2.09 27.61
CA LEU A 643 -21.50 -3.38 27.47
C LEU A 643 -22.34 -4.46 26.76
N LYS A 644 -23.67 -4.32 26.71
CA LYS A 644 -24.56 -5.33 26.09
C LYS A 644 -24.84 -5.08 24.61
N GLN A 645 -24.54 -3.90 24.07
CA GLN A 645 -24.89 -3.54 22.69
C GLN A 645 -23.72 -3.44 21.69
N ASN A 646 -22.45 -3.38 22.13
CA ASN A 646 -21.31 -3.19 21.23
C ASN A 646 -20.19 -4.24 21.41
N ILE A 647 -20.53 -5.52 21.23
CA ILE A 647 -19.55 -6.63 21.35
C ILE A 647 -18.86 -6.99 20.01
N VAL A 648 -19.17 -6.33 18.89
CA VAL A 648 -18.52 -6.65 17.60
C VAL A 648 -18.21 -5.38 16.81
N SER A 649 -17.09 -4.72 17.12
CA SER A 649 -16.24 -4.00 16.16
C SER A 649 -15.24 -3.09 16.88
N VAL A 650 -14.04 -3.60 17.13
CA VAL A 650 -12.85 -2.75 17.28
C VAL A 650 -11.73 -3.42 16.51
N SER A 651 -11.70 -3.23 15.20
CA SER A 651 -10.46 -3.35 14.43
C SER A 651 -10.63 -2.66 13.09
N THR A 652 -10.47 -1.35 13.10
CA THR A 652 -10.22 -0.54 11.91
C THR A 652 -9.32 0.61 12.31
N THR A 653 -8.27 0.80 11.51
CA THR A 653 -7.41 1.98 11.38
C THR A 653 -6.55 2.37 12.59
N LEU A 654 -5.31 1.86 12.62
CA LEU A 654 -4.18 2.55 13.26
C LEU A 654 -3.39 3.29 12.15
N THR A 655 -3.37 4.62 12.18
CA THR A 655 -2.60 5.45 11.24
C THR A 655 -1.10 5.37 11.55
N GLY A 656 -0.22 5.66 10.58
CA GLY A 656 1.24 5.71 10.79
C GLY A 656 1.70 6.67 11.90
N MET A 657 0.86 7.66 12.25
CA MET A 657 1.06 8.54 13.41
C MET A 657 0.88 7.79 14.73
N GLN A 658 -0.17 6.95 14.84
CA GLN A 658 -0.42 6.08 16.00
C GLN A 658 0.62 4.95 16.09
N PHE A 659 1.16 4.48 14.96
CA PHE A 659 2.28 3.52 14.94
C PHE A 659 3.57 4.12 15.55
N ASN A 660 3.89 5.37 15.22
CA ASN A 660 5.00 6.09 15.85
C ASN A 660 4.72 6.39 17.33
N GLU A 661 3.48 6.69 17.69
CA GLU A 661 3.02 6.86 19.07
C GLU A 661 3.12 5.56 19.88
N MET A 662 2.88 4.41 19.25
CA MET A 662 3.03 3.07 19.84
C MET A 662 4.50 2.64 20.00
N LYS A 663 5.36 2.92 19.01
CA LYS A 663 6.81 2.70 19.13
C LYS A 663 7.43 3.63 20.19
N ALA A 664 6.92 4.86 20.28
CA ALA A 664 7.25 5.77 21.38
C ALA A 664 6.76 5.23 22.73
N SER A 665 5.57 4.60 22.79
CA SER A 665 5.05 3.95 24.01
C SER A 665 5.92 2.77 24.46
N SER A 666 6.35 1.85 23.58
CA SER A 666 7.24 0.74 23.96
C SER A 666 8.58 1.24 24.50
N LYS A 667 9.21 2.23 23.84
CA LYS A 667 10.44 2.86 24.33
C LYS A 667 10.24 3.58 25.67
N GLN A 668 9.10 4.23 25.88
CA GLN A 668 8.74 4.87 27.15
C GLN A 668 8.51 3.83 28.27
N VAL A 669 7.89 2.69 27.96
CA VAL A 669 7.72 1.58 28.91
C VAL A 669 9.09 1.02 29.30
N MET A 670 9.97 0.76 28.33
CA MET A 670 11.34 0.30 28.60
C MET A 670 12.15 1.30 29.44
N ALA A 671 12.03 2.60 29.15
CA ALA A 671 12.67 3.64 29.95
C ALA A 671 12.10 3.69 31.38
N GLY A 672 10.78 3.53 31.54
CA GLY A 672 10.14 3.46 32.85
C GLY A 672 10.56 2.22 33.66
N ILE A 673 10.63 1.05 33.02
CA ILE A 673 11.12 -0.19 33.66
C ILE A 673 12.57 -0.01 34.13
N ARG A 674 13.45 0.55 33.28
CA ARG A 674 14.83 0.85 33.68
C ARG A 674 14.90 1.80 34.86
N TRP A 675 14.14 2.89 34.81
CA TRP A 675 14.12 3.87 35.91
C TRP A 675 13.66 3.24 37.24
N VAL A 676 12.64 2.38 37.21
CA VAL A 676 12.18 1.64 38.41
C VAL A 676 13.25 0.67 38.90
N LEU A 677 13.92 -0.06 38.00
CA LEU A 677 15.01 -0.96 38.35
C LEU A 677 16.20 -0.22 38.98
N ASP A 678 16.60 0.90 38.39
CA ASP A 678 17.67 1.76 38.90
C ASP A 678 17.30 2.36 40.27
N PHE A 679 16.03 2.69 40.48
CA PHE A 679 15.54 3.14 41.78
C PHE A 679 15.52 2.01 42.83
N CYS A 680 15.05 0.81 42.48
CA CYS A 680 15.05 -0.35 43.37
C CYS A 680 16.47 -0.82 43.72
N THR A 681 17.41 -0.78 42.78
CA THR A 681 18.82 -1.08 43.04
C THR A 681 19.44 -0.04 43.96
N LEU A 682 19.12 1.24 43.79
CA LEU A 682 19.57 2.29 44.71
C LEU A 682 19.00 2.11 46.12
N LEU A 683 17.73 1.71 46.26
CA LEU A 683 17.14 1.38 47.57
C LEU A 683 17.82 0.17 48.20
N LEU A 684 18.11 -0.88 47.43
CA LEU A 684 18.82 -2.07 47.93
C LEU A 684 20.24 -1.72 48.40
N LEU A 685 20.98 -0.93 47.62
CA LEU A 685 22.31 -0.44 48.01
C LEU A 685 22.25 0.49 49.23
N SER A 686 21.23 1.34 49.32
CA SER A 686 21.01 2.19 50.48
C SER A 686 20.69 1.39 51.74
N ALA A 687 19.86 0.34 51.62
CA ALA A 687 19.57 -0.58 52.72
C ALA A 687 20.84 -1.32 53.19
N LEU A 688 21.69 -1.75 52.26
CA LEU A 688 22.99 -2.35 52.59
C LEU A 688 23.91 -1.38 53.37
N VAL A 689 23.98 -0.12 52.95
CA VAL A 689 24.76 0.91 53.66
C VAL A 689 24.20 1.17 55.07
N VAL A 690 22.88 1.23 55.23
CA VAL A 690 22.23 1.42 56.53
C VAL A 690 22.47 0.22 57.45
N ILE A 691 22.36 -1.02 56.94
CA ILE A 691 22.65 -2.24 57.72
C ILE A 691 24.12 -2.29 58.14
N GLY A 692 25.04 -1.91 57.25
CA GLY A 692 26.46 -1.79 57.57
C GLY A 692 26.75 -0.69 58.60
N TRP A 693 26.01 0.41 58.58
CA TRP A 693 26.15 1.52 59.52
C TRP A 693 25.63 1.19 60.92
N ILE A 694 24.46 0.53 61.02
CA ILE A 694 23.88 0.07 62.30
C ILE A 694 24.79 -0.95 62.99
N ASN A 695 25.51 -1.77 62.22
CA ASN A 695 26.38 -2.83 62.73
C ASN A 695 27.87 -2.45 62.76
N ASN A 696 28.18 -1.19 63.10
CA ASN A 696 29.54 -0.68 63.30
C ASN A 696 30.53 -0.98 62.15
N GLY A 697 30.07 -0.96 60.91
CA GLY A 697 30.90 -1.15 59.71
C GLY A 697 31.14 -2.62 59.32
N ALA A 698 30.66 -3.59 60.10
CA ALA A 698 30.74 -5.00 59.76
C ALA A 698 29.50 -5.45 58.98
N LEU A 699 29.52 -5.25 57.66
CA LEU A 699 28.45 -5.70 56.75
C LEU A 699 28.13 -7.19 56.89
N ALA A 700 29.16 -8.03 57.11
CA ALA A 700 29.00 -9.47 57.27
C ALA A 700 28.22 -9.85 58.54
N ASP A 701 28.50 -9.18 59.66
CA ASP A 701 27.82 -9.44 60.94
C ASP A 701 26.39 -8.89 60.94
N GLY A 702 26.15 -7.76 60.27
CA GLY A 702 24.80 -7.22 60.09
C GLY A 702 23.89 -8.04 59.16
N LEU A 703 24.49 -8.71 58.18
CA LEU A 703 23.78 -9.63 57.28
C LEU A 703 23.53 -11.00 57.93
N SER A 704 24.34 -11.44 58.89
CA SER A 704 24.11 -12.73 59.57
C SER A 704 23.03 -12.64 60.65
N ASP A 705 22.97 -11.53 61.41
CA ASP A 705 22.09 -11.39 62.58
C ASP A 705 20.59 -11.17 62.23
N ILE A 706 20.29 -10.74 61.00
CA ILE A 706 18.93 -10.41 60.52
C ILE A 706 18.39 -11.49 59.55
N GLY A 707 19.10 -12.62 59.37
CA GLY A 707 18.84 -13.53 58.24
C GLY A 707 19.08 -12.87 56.88
N GLY A 708 19.97 -11.87 56.87
CA GLY A 708 20.28 -10.95 55.78
C GLY A 708 20.88 -11.60 54.53
N GLU A 709 21.44 -12.81 54.61
CA GLU A 709 21.80 -13.57 53.40
C GLU A 709 20.57 -13.77 52.51
N GLN A 710 19.45 -14.27 53.01
CA GLN A 710 18.25 -14.43 52.17
C GLN A 710 17.55 -13.09 51.88
N MET A 711 17.59 -12.17 52.85
CA MET A 711 16.93 -10.86 52.76
C MET A 711 17.56 -9.95 51.70
N VAL A 712 18.84 -10.13 51.37
CA VAL A 712 19.56 -9.39 50.33
C VAL A 712 19.74 -10.21 49.06
N LEU A 713 20.06 -11.50 49.18
CA LEU A 713 20.38 -12.35 48.02
C LEU A 713 19.16 -12.56 47.11
N LYS A 714 17.95 -12.71 47.66
CA LYS A 714 16.72 -12.90 46.85
C LYS A 714 16.33 -11.63 46.09
N PRO A 715 16.21 -10.44 46.69
CA PRO A 715 15.97 -9.21 45.94
C PRO A 715 17.08 -8.88 44.93
N ALA A 716 18.34 -9.14 45.27
CA ALA A 716 19.47 -8.98 44.36
C ALA A 716 19.37 -9.93 43.14
N LEU A 717 18.99 -11.19 43.37
CA LEU A 717 18.74 -12.17 42.32
C LEU A 717 17.60 -11.72 41.40
N TRP A 718 16.49 -11.24 41.97
CA TRP A 718 15.34 -10.75 41.20
C TRP A 718 15.71 -9.55 40.33
N LEU A 719 16.39 -8.55 40.90
CA LEU A 719 16.86 -7.38 40.14
C LEU A 719 17.88 -7.78 39.07
N GLY A 720 18.86 -8.60 39.41
CA GLY A 720 19.87 -9.11 38.46
C GLY A 720 19.24 -9.89 37.31
N SER A 721 18.21 -10.70 37.57
CA SER A 721 17.49 -11.44 36.55
C SER A 721 16.77 -10.54 35.55
N LEU A 722 16.28 -9.38 35.99
CA LEU A 722 15.60 -8.40 35.13
C LEU A 722 16.60 -7.64 34.25
N TYR A 723 17.76 -7.24 34.79
CA TYR A 723 18.84 -6.68 33.96
C TYR A 723 19.37 -7.70 32.95
N LEU A 724 19.50 -8.98 33.33
CA LEU A 724 19.90 -10.05 32.43
C LEU A 724 18.89 -10.23 31.28
N LEU A 725 17.59 -10.22 31.58
CA LEU A 725 16.53 -10.30 30.58
C LEU A 725 16.62 -9.16 29.55
N ILE A 726 16.84 -7.93 30.01
CA ILE A 726 17.03 -6.76 29.15
C ILE A 726 18.30 -6.93 28.30
N PHE A 727 19.42 -7.31 28.91
CA PHE A 727 20.69 -7.50 28.21
C PHE A 727 20.62 -8.58 27.12
N LEU A 728 20.01 -9.73 27.42
CA LEU A 728 19.82 -10.81 26.44
C LEU A 728 18.95 -10.36 25.27
N SER A 729 17.88 -9.62 25.55
CA SER A 729 17.02 -9.08 24.49
C SER A 729 17.77 -8.10 23.57
N GLU A 730 18.54 -7.16 24.11
CA GLU A 730 19.30 -6.20 23.31
C GLU A 730 20.43 -6.86 22.52
N THR A 731 21.09 -7.85 23.11
CA THR A 731 22.17 -8.60 22.45
C THR A 731 21.62 -9.41 21.27
N TRP A 732 20.47 -10.06 21.44
CA TRP A 732 19.77 -10.78 20.38
C TRP A 732 19.41 -9.86 19.20
N LEU A 733 18.90 -8.67 19.49
CA LEU A 733 18.58 -7.66 18.49
C LEU A 733 19.81 -7.25 17.66
N ARG A 734 20.95 -6.98 18.32
CA ARG A 734 22.20 -6.61 17.66
C ARG A 734 22.78 -7.72 16.78
N LEU A 735 22.70 -8.98 17.22
CA LEU A 735 23.15 -10.13 16.45
C LEU A 735 22.30 -10.34 15.18
N LYS A 736 21.00 -10.07 15.26
CA LYS A 736 20.08 -10.16 14.13
C LYS A 736 20.31 -9.05 13.09
N GLU A 737 20.58 -7.82 13.52
CA GLU A 737 20.90 -6.72 12.61
C GLU A 737 22.18 -6.98 11.79
N ASN A 738 23.20 -7.60 12.40
CA ASN A 738 24.45 -7.97 11.72
C ASN A 738 24.32 -9.15 10.75
N THR A 739 23.30 -10.00 10.89
CA THR A 739 23.05 -11.13 9.99
C THR A 739 22.19 -10.74 8.78
N THR A 740 21.39 -9.68 8.87
CA THR A 740 20.68 -9.09 7.73
C THR A 740 21.51 -8.11 6.90
N ALA A 741 22.71 -7.75 7.36
CA ALA A 741 23.66 -6.87 6.68
C ALA A 741 24.76 -7.61 5.89
N LYS A 742 24.75 -8.95 5.91
CA LYS A 742 25.52 -9.83 5.02
C LYS A 742 24.57 -10.52 4.07
#